data_AF-A0AAE7M3H9-F1
#
_entry.id   AF-A0AAE7M3H9-F1
#
_cell.length_a   1.000
_cell.length_b   1.000
_cell.length_c   1.000
_cell.angle_alpha   90.00
_cell.angle_beta   90.00
_cell.angle_gamma   90.00
#
_symmetry.space_group_name_H-M   'P 1'
#
loop_
_entity.id
_entity.type
_entity.pdbx_description
1 polymer ?
#
loop_
_entity_poly.entity_id
_entity_poly.type
_entity_poly.pdbx_seq_one_letter_code
_entity_poly.pdbx_strand_id
1 'polypeptide(L)'
;MEIGSVLAERYRIDQQLSGAAADAAAGVDGPVGSAPQGILWRAADTLAADAPVALRELRDPAAQARFRAIWPAMQAVLHPQIPRFGGLLEENGALWLVREWQEGQSLRQIQIQRTERQLVFGAGEVLLLLRQLLPALAVLHGRELVHGDLNPGNLLRRDQDGLPVLIDFGLLQQVGQQPIAGATAGFAPRAQGRGEAAAAWMDLHGLGVTALTLLSGRPPEQLLEASREANSPWRLPDSLSLEAPFRGVLERLLSERQGERFEQAREALQALQAVAMPESIGPQVLSERTVVLAPVAPIPVPVRETTSPALPSLEPEPAAASEVSVSRSRPRQEERQQAAEGRLWPVVGALLISAVLGTAIGWFLLSRGRAPDRAPSTERDVVGRAPTASLPPAEVDQRQQLLSRLRALQIDRSWFLQLVDASLLARFPERNGRLPSDSLEDAPLRRVWNELAEEWLARVEQLPPDLRSRLGRLKGADWQKQRETLTQQGVNPRVVEQLVSASAQNLLPGVVSGSKPPEPYLQLWYAAAMRGLADVQIETLKARPDAPVVLSSRVPSGGARLITIQVPAGRRLVLGINGTPLMQMTVYGADGQVAAERGPLRVVTLTPEAGSPVQVLVTNEGVSSGLLTLSCRADRPAPKPLPEVDPQPIPDPATGARGSVEAMPEPPGPRPAGMPEPVAEPAPPAEPAASATPPGAAGAQ
;
A
#
# COMPACT_ATOMS: atom_id res chain seq x y z
N MET A 1 19.42 -5.93 30.40
CA MET A 1 20.30 -4.84 29.93
C MET A 1 19.47 -3.56 29.94
N GLU A 2 20.03 -2.39 30.22
CA GLU A 2 19.25 -1.14 30.33
C GLU A 2 19.22 -0.36 29.01
N ILE A 3 18.12 0.36 28.75
CA ILE A 3 18.02 1.24 27.58
C ILE A 3 19.07 2.36 27.70
N GLY A 4 19.76 2.66 26.60
CA GLY A 4 20.87 3.60 26.53
C GLY A 4 22.25 3.00 26.80
N SER A 5 22.34 1.75 27.29
CA SER A 5 23.63 1.06 27.43
C SER A 5 24.25 0.69 26.07
N VAL A 6 25.58 0.63 26.00
CA VAL A 6 26.32 0.33 24.77
C VAL A 6 26.95 -1.06 24.86
N LEU A 7 26.50 -1.97 24.00
CA LEU A 7 27.02 -3.33 23.83
C LEU A 7 28.28 -3.31 22.94
N ALA A 8 29.32 -4.04 23.34
CA ALA A 8 30.59 -4.21 22.63
C ALA A 8 31.20 -2.89 22.13
N GLU A 9 31.08 -1.82 22.93
CA GLU A 9 31.52 -0.44 22.62
C GLU A 9 30.92 0.16 21.32
N ARG A 10 29.91 -0.48 20.72
CA ARG A 10 29.41 -0.18 19.37
C ARG A 10 27.89 -0.05 19.24
N TYR A 11 27.10 -0.88 19.93
CA TYR A 11 25.65 -0.91 19.71
C TYR A 11 24.90 -0.35 20.91
N ARG A 12 24.34 0.86 20.78
CA ARG A 12 23.54 1.51 21.82
C ARG A 12 22.12 0.95 21.81
N ILE A 13 21.67 0.35 22.91
CA ILE A 13 20.33 -0.24 23.02
C ILE A 13 19.27 0.87 23.09
N ASP A 14 18.34 0.90 22.14
CA ASP A 14 17.27 1.91 22.09
C ASP A 14 15.95 1.39 22.69
N GLN A 15 15.58 0.14 22.39
CA GLN A 15 14.28 -0.41 22.77
C GLN A 15 14.29 -1.95 22.84
N GLN A 16 13.58 -2.53 23.82
CA GLN A 16 13.25 -3.95 23.82
C GLN A 16 11.98 -4.22 22.98
N LEU A 17 12.04 -5.17 22.05
CA LEU A 17 10.96 -5.47 21.10
C LEU A 17 10.18 -6.75 21.46
N SER A 18 10.79 -7.72 22.14
CA SER A 18 10.11 -8.90 22.68
C SER A 18 10.47 -9.14 24.16
N GLY A 19 9.62 -9.82 24.92
CA GLY A 19 9.83 -10.12 26.35
C GLY A 19 8.95 -9.34 27.35
N ALA A 20 7.88 -8.70 26.89
CA ALA A 20 6.80 -8.17 27.75
C ALA A 20 5.39 -8.62 27.32
N ALA A 21 5.20 -9.01 26.05
CA ALA A 21 3.90 -9.38 25.48
C ALA A 21 3.79 -10.84 25.02
N ALA A 22 4.91 -11.57 24.88
CA ALA A 22 4.91 -12.98 24.48
C ALA A 22 4.42 -13.88 25.62
N ASP A 23 4.83 -13.57 26.85
CA ASP A 23 4.56 -14.41 28.02
C ASP A 23 3.07 -14.40 28.42
N ALA A 24 2.39 -13.26 28.20
CA ALA A 24 0.94 -13.13 28.40
C ALA A 24 0.09 -13.92 27.39
N ALA A 25 0.63 -14.23 26.21
CA ALA A 25 -0.07 -14.98 25.16
C ALA A 25 0.22 -16.49 25.19
N ALA A 26 1.32 -16.91 25.83
CA ALA A 26 1.76 -18.30 25.85
C ALA A 26 1.24 -19.10 27.06
N GLY A 27 0.87 -18.44 28.18
CA GLY A 27 0.41 -19.12 29.38
C GLY A 27 1.45 -20.05 30.02
N VAL A 28 2.74 -19.75 29.82
CA VAL A 28 3.87 -20.54 30.33
C VAL A 28 4.41 -19.87 31.59
N ASP A 29 4.10 -20.45 32.76
CA ASP A 29 4.76 -20.11 34.02
C ASP A 29 6.22 -20.63 33.99
N GLY A 30 7.09 -19.89 33.30
CA GLY A 30 8.51 -20.18 33.14
C GLY A 30 9.39 -18.94 33.41
N PRO A 31 10.64 -19.12 33.84
CA PRO A 31 11.50 -18.00 34.24
C PRO A 31 11.81 -17.08 33.06
N VAL A 32 11.47 -15.80 33.23
CA VAL A 32 11.68 -14.71 32.26
C VAL A 32 13.12 -14.70 31.75
N GLY A 33 13.28 -14.85 30.42
CA GLY A 33 14.58 -14.86 29.75
C GLY A 33 15.15 -16.24 29.36
N SER A 34 14.38 -17.32 29.52
CA SER A 34 14.81 -18.70 29.18
C SER A 34 14.25 -19.26 27.86
N ALA A 35 13.57 -18.45 27.03
CA ALA A 35 13.03 -18.89 25.74
C ALA A 35 14.15 -19.23 24.72
N PRO A 36 14.08 -20.37 24.00
CA PRO A 36 15.13 -20.83 23.07
C PRO A 36 15.35 -19.93 21.83
N GLN A 37 14.48 -18.92 21.63
CA GLN A 37 14.57 -17.90 20.58
C GLN A 37 15.28 -16.62 21.05
N GLY A 38 15.42 -16.39 22.36
CA GLY A 38 16.02 -15.19 22.93
C GLY A 38 15.18 -13.89 22.84
N ILE A 39 15.75 -12.83 23.42
CA ILE A 39 15.12 -11.50 23.54
C ILE A 39 15.55 -10.63 22.35
N LEU A 40 14.60 -9.99 21.68
CA LEU A 40 14.86 -9.08 20.55
C LEU A 40 14.91 -7.63 21.01
N TRP A 41 15.93 -6.91 20.55
CA TRP A 41 16.19 -5.51 20.85
C TRP A 41 16.38 -4.71 19.55
N ARG A 42 15.98 -3.43 19.56
CA ARG A 42 16.41 -2.39 18.62
C ARG A 42 17.61 -1.65 19.22
N ALA A 43 18.61 -1.38 18.40
CA ALA A 43 19.80 -0.62 18.79
C ALA A 43 20.29 0.25 17.62
N ALA A 44 21.17 1.20 17.93
CA ALA A 44 21.89 2.02 16.97
C ALA A 44 23.38 1.63 16.94
N ASP A 45 23.94 1.45 15.74
CA ASP A 45 25.37 1.19 15.52
C ASP A 45 26.13 2.53 15.50
N THR A 46 26.79 2.85 16.62
CA THR A 46 27.48 4.13 16.83
C THR A 46 28.68 4.33 15.91
N LEU A 47 29.24 3.24 15.36
CA LEU A 47 30.33 3.28 14.38
C LEU A 47 29.83 3.39 12.93
N ALA A 48 28.52 3.27 12.72
CA ALA A 48 27.86 3.39 11.41
C ALA A 48 26.85 4.56 11.39
N ALA A 49 27.21 5.69 12.01
CA ALA A 49 26.39 6.90 12.10
C ALA A 49 24.99 6.66 12.72
N ASP A 50 24.95 5.89 13.81
CA ASP A 50 23.73 5.48 14.52
C ASP A 50 22.72 4.71 13.63
N ALA A 51 23.22 3.98 12.62
CA ALA A 51 22.37 3.15 11.76
C ALA A 51 21.58 2.11 12.61
N PRO A 52 20.26 1.96 12.37
CA PRO A 52 19.44 1.06 13.18
C PRO A 52 19.77 -0.41 12.88
N VAL A 53 19.85 -1.21 13.94
CA VAL A 53 20.07 -2.66 13.90
C VAL A 53 19.10 -3.39 14.83
N ALA A 54 18.84 -4.66 14.52
CA ALA A 54 18.18 -5.59 15.42
C ALA A 54 19.23 -6.50 16.08
N LEU A 55 19.14 -6.67 17.40
CA LEU A 55 19.99 -7.55 18.18
C LEU A 55 19.15 -8.64 18.85
N ARG A 56 19.50 -9.93 18.67
CA ARG A 56 18.91 -11.02 19.46
C ARG A 56 19.87 -11.46 20.57
N GLU A 57 19.43 -11.39 21.81
CA GLU A 57 20.16 -11.88 22.98
C GLU A 57 19.79 -13.34 23.26
N LEU A 58 20.78 -14.24 23.21
CA LEU A 58 20.63 -15.66 23.49
C LEU A 58 21.39 -16.06 24.75
N ARG A 59 20.64 -16.56 25.76
CA ARG A 59 21.21 -17.04 27.03
C ARG A 59 21.31 -18.56 27.09
N ASP A 60 20.36 -19.30 26.50
CA ASP A 60 20.37 -20.76 26.46
C ASP A 60 21.64 -21.31 25.76
N PRO A 61 22.47 -22.14 26.44
CA PRO A 61 23.70 -22.68 25.85
C PRO A 61 23.48 -23.51 24.57
N ALA A 62 22.34 -24.22 24.45
CA ALA A 62 22.05 -25.00 23.25
C ALA A 62 21.74 -24.09 22.05
N ALA A 63 20.98 -23.01 22.26
CA ALA A 63 20.78 -21.95 21.27
C ALA A 63 22.09 -21.25 20.92
N GLN A 64 22.94 -20.90 21.90
CA GLN A 64 24.25 -20.30 21.62
C GLN A 64 25.10 -21.22 20.72
N ALA A 65 25.22 -22.50 21.06
CA ALA A 65 25.99 -23.48 20.29
C ALA A 65 25.44 -23.65 18.87
N ARG A 66 24.11 -23.77 18.72
CA ARG A 66 23.42 -23.83 17.43
C ARG A 66 23.72 -22.61 16.56
N PHE A 67 23.53 -21.40 17.10
CA PHE A 67 23.73 -20.18 16.33
C PHE A 67 25.19 -19.98 15.94
N ARG A 68 26.17 -20.29 16.81
CA ARG A 68 27.60 -20.31 16.44
C ARG A 68 27.90 -21.18 15.21
N ALA A 69 27.23 -22.34 15.09
CA ALA A 69 27.42 -23.25 13.97
C ALA A 69 26.81 -22.73 12.64
N ILE A 70 25.61 -22.12 12.69
CA ILE A 70 24.89 -21.70 11.48
C ILE A 70 25.13 -20.24 11.06
N TRP A 71 25.64 -19.40 11.95
CA TRP A 71 25.83 -17.96 11.68
C TRP A 71 26.77 -17.64 10.51
N PRO A 72 27.90 -18.34 10.30
CA PRO A 72 28.75 -18.09 9.14
C PRO A 72 28.01 -18.33 7.81
N ALA A 73 27.13 -19.33 7.76
CA ALA A 73 26.28 -19.59 6.59
C ALA A 73 25.22 -18.49 6.39
N MET A 74 24.68 -17.92 7.47
CA MET A 74 23.78 -16.76 7.45
C MET A 74 24.47 -15.48 6.96
N GLN A 75 25.67 -15.17 7.45
CA GLN A 75 26.45 -14.01 6.98
C GLN A 75 26.78 -14.08 5.47
N ALA A 76 26.91 -15.29 4.93
CA ALA A 76 27.09 -15.53 3.50
C ALA A 76 25.80 -15.38 2.67
N VAL A 77 24.62 -15.19 3.27
CA VAL A 77 23.35 -14.95 2.55
C VAL A 77 23.27 -13.50 2.12
N LEU A 78 23.17 -13.28 0.80
CA LEU A 78 22.91 -11.98 0.20
C LEU A 78 21.62 -12.07 -0.62
N HIS A 79 20.53 -11.51 -0.12
CA HIS A 79 19.24 -11.45 -0.81
C HIS A 79 18.46 -10.21 -0.36
N PRO A 80 17.81 -9.43 -1.24
CA PRO A 80 17.15 -8.16 -0.87
C PRO A 80 15.95 -8.31 0.08
N GLN A 81 15.51 -9.55 0.35
CA GLN A 81 14.39 -9.89 1.23
C GLN A 81 14.82 -10.74 2.44
N ILE A 82 16.13 -10.80 2.70
CA ILE A 82 16.73 -11.37 3.91
C ILE A 82 17.65 -10.29 4.50
N PRO A 83 17.42 -9.80 5.73
CA PRO A 83 18.27 -8.78 6.37
C PRO A 83 19.72 -9.23 6.40
N ARG A 84 20.67 -8.30 6.19
CA ARG A 84 22.09 -8.64 6.30
C ARG A 84 22.44 -8.98 7.75
N PHE A 85 23.13 -10.11 7.93
CA PHE A 85 23.61 -10.55 9.24
C PHE A 85 24.99 -9.96 9.54
N GLY A 86 25.09 -9.29 10.69
CA GLY A 86 26.31 -8.68 11.20
C GLY A 86 27.18 -9.67 11.98
N GLY A 87 27.97 -9.16 12.93
CA GLY A 87 28.80 -10.00 13.80
C GLY A 87 28.00 -10.82 14.82
N LEU A 88 28.64 -11.85 15.35
CA LEU A 88 28.31 -12.40 16.67
C LEU A 88 29.08 -11.60 17.72
N LEU A 89 28.44 -11.29 18.84
CA LEU A 89 29.10 -10.68 20.01
C LEU A 89 28.86 -11.57 21.22
N GLU A 90 29.83 -11.61 22.13
CA GLU A 90 29.75 -12.38 23.37
C GLU A 90 29.94 -11.44 24.54
N GLU A 91 28.87 -11.19 25.30
CA GLU A 91 28.91 -10.25 26.40
C GLU A 91 27.90 -10.63 27.48
N ASN A 92 28.28 -10.44 28.75
CA ASN A 92 27.42 -10.72 29.91
C ASN A 92 26.89 -12.18 29.96
N GLY A 93 27.65 -13.13 29.41
CA GLY A 93 27.29 -14.55 29.33
C GLY A 93 26.25 -14.90 28.24
N ALA A 94 25.84 -13.93 27.43
CA ALA A 94 24.92 -14.12 26.31
C ALA A 94 25.61 -13.99 24.96
N LEU A 95 25.11 -14.72 23.97
CA LEU A 95 25.46 -14.55 22.56
C LEU A 95 24.49 -13.56 21.92
N TRP A 96 25.02 -12.52 21.29
CA TRP A 96 24.25 -11.48 20.63
C TRP A 96 24.36 -11.59 19.11
N LEU A 97 23.21 -11.70 18.46
CA LEU A 97 23.07 -11.84 17.01
C LEU A 97 22.74 -10.48 16.39
N VAL A 98 23.70 -9.85 15.70
CA VAL A 98 23.48 -8.56 15.04
C VAL A 98 22.85 -8.76 13.65
N ARG A 99 21.79 -8.02 13.31
CA ARG A 99 21.28 -7.96 11.93
C ARG A 99 20.77 -6.56 11.56
N GLU A 100 20.73 -6.29 10.27
CA GLU A 100 20.14 -5.10 9.67
C GLU A 100 18.69 -4.88 10.16
N TRP A 101 18.36 -3.66 10.59
CA TRP A 101 16.97 -3.27 10.84
C TRP A 101 16.20 -3.12 9.52
N GLN A 102 14.92 -3.44 9.49
CA GLN A 102 14.06 -3.23 8.31
C GLN A 102 12.83 -2.44 8.73
N GLU A 103 12.65 -1.26 8.14
CA GLU A 103 11.46 -0.43 8.36
C GLU A 103 10.29 -0.94 7.50
N GLY A 104 9.10 -1.06 8.10
CA GLY A 104 7.92 -1.62 7.46
C GLY A 104 6.84 -2.04 8.45
N GLN A 105 5.82 -2.73 7.94
CA GLN A 105 4.74 -3.33 8.73
C GLN A 105 4.71 -4.85 8.55
N SER A 106 4.52 -5.61 9.62
CA SER A 106 4.33 -7.07 9.50
C SER A 106 3.00 -7.40 8.82
N LEU A 107 2.92 -8.51 8.10
CA LEU A 107 1.67 -8.94 7.47
C LEU A 107 0.58 -9.20 8.53
N ARG A 108 0.96 -9.59 9.76
CA ARG A 108 0.05 -9.64 10.92
C ARG A 108 -0.50 -8.26 11.29
N GLN A 109 0.32 -7.21 11.33
CA GLN A 109 -0.15 -5.84 11.58
C GLN A 109 -1.10 -5.37 10.47
N ILE A 110 -0.74 -5.61 9.20
CA ILE A 110 -1.58 -5.27 8.05
C ILE A 110 -2.89 -6.07 8.07
N GLN A 111 -2.85 -7.35 8.45
CA GLN A 111 -4.03 -8.20 8.60
C GLN A 111 -4.97 -7.68 9.67
N ILE A 112 -4.48 -7.34 10.87
CA ILE A 112 -5.29 -6.77 11.96
C ILE A 112 -5.97 -5.47 11.49
N GLN A 113 -5.19 -4.54 10.93
CA GLN A 113 -5.71 -3.27 10.38
C GLN A 113 -6.75 -3.46 9.26
N ARG A 114 -6.71 -4.58 8.54
CA ARG A 114 -7.69 -4.91 7.48
C ARG A 114 -8.93 -5.59 8.05
N THR A 115 -8.80 -6.54 8.97
CA THR A 115 -9.94 -7.20 9.63
C THR A 115 -10.80 -6.19 10.39
N GLU A 116 -10.19 -5.20 11.05
CA GLU A 116 -10.87 -4.02 11.63
C GLU A 116 -11.74 -3.26 10.62
N ARG A 117 -11.33 -3.23 9.34
CA ARG A 117 -12.03 -2.59 8.22
C ARG A 117 -12.92 -3.56 7.43
N GLN A 118 -13.13 -4.79 7.92
CA GLN A 118 -13.80 -5.89 7.22
C GLN A 118 -13.18 -6.22 5.85
N LEU A 119 -11.85 -6.11 5.76
CA LEU A 119 -11.05 -6.46 4.59
C LEU A 119 -10.17 -7.68 4.87
N VAL A 120 -9.85 -8.42 3.80
CA VAL A 120 -8.86 -9.51 3.77
C VAL A 120 -7.86 -9.27 2.64
N PHE A 121 -6.79 -10.07 2.57
CA PHE A 121 -5.86 -9.99 1.43
C PHE A 121 -6.52 -10.60 0.18
N GLY A 122 -6.36 -9.95 -0.96
CA GLY A 122 -6.90 -10.46 -2.22
C GLY A 122 -6.06 -11.60 -2.81
N ALA A 123 -6.68 -12.44 -3.64
CA ALA A 123 -6.00 -13.55 -4.31
C ALA A 123 -4.74 -13.12 -5.06
N GLY A 124 -4.80 -12.02 -5.83
CA GLY A 124 -3.64 -11.50 -6.56
C GLY A 124 -2.53 -10.99 -5.65
N GLU A 125 -2.87 -10.42 -4.49
CA GLU A 125 -1.90 -9.91 -3.52
C GLU A 125 -1.12 -11.06 -2.86
N VAL A 126 -1.82 -12.13 -2.45
CA VAL A 126 -1.20 -13.31 -1.85
C VAL A 126 -0.41 -14.11 -2.88
N LEU A 127 -0.90 -14.20 -4.13
CA LEU A 127 -0.13 -14.78 -5.24
C LEU A 127 1.19 -14.02 -5.49
N LEU A 128 1.15 -12.69 -5.47
CA LEU A 128 2.35 -11.85 -5.61
C LEU A 128 3.32 -12.04 -4.43
N LEU A 129 2.81 -12.02 -3.19
CA LEU A 129 3.57 -12.30 -1.98
C LEU A 129 4.32 -13.63 -2.05
N LEU A 130 3.62 -14.71 -2.42
CA LEU A 130 4.21 -16.05 -2.53
C LEU A 130 5.31 -16.09 -3.61
N ARG A 131 5.05 -15.52 -4.79
CA ARG A 131 6.03 -15.43 -5.89
C ARG A 131 7.27 -14.61 -5.51
N GLN A 132 7.11 -13.56 -4.71
CA GLN A 132 8.21 -12.73 -4.23
C GLN A 132 9.00 -13.38 -3.09
N LEU A 133 8.37 -14.18 -2.22
CA LEU A 133 9.04 -14.76 -1.05
C LEU A 133 9.77 -16.09 -1.35
N LEU A 134 9.24 -16.92 -2.25
CA LEU A 134 9.83 -18.23 -2.58
C LEU A 134 11.29 -18.16 -3.08
N PRO A 135 11.74 -17.14 -3.85
CA PRO A 135 13.15 -16.94 -4.15
C PRO A 135 14.04 -16.78 -2.89
N ALA A 136 13.57 -16.04 -1.88
CA ALA A 136 14.30 -15.88 -0.62
C ALA A 136 14.42 -17.23 0.12
N LEU A 137 13.33 -17.99 0.17
CA LEU A 137 13.34 -19.34 0.76
C LEU A 137 14.22 -20.31 -0.02
N ALA A 138 14.24 -20.26 -1.36
CA ALA A 138 15.15 -21.07 -2.15
C ALA A 138 16.63 -20.78 -1.86
N VAL A 139 17.00 -19.52 -1.60
CA VAL A 139 18.36 -19.12 -1.20
C VAL A 139 18.71 -19.59 0.22
N LEU A 140 17.72 -19.65 1.12
CA LEU A 140 17.86 -20.15 2.48
C LEU A 140 18.01 -21.67 2.51
N HIS A 141 17.06 -22.38 1.89
CA HIS A 141 17.04 -23.85 1.77
C HIS A 141 18.25 -24.38 1.00
N GLY A 142 18.76 -23.62 0.02
CA GLY A 142 19.99 -23.92 -0.71
C GLY A 142 21.28 -23.84 0.12
N ARG A 143 21.23 -23.37 1.37
CA ARG A 143 22.31 -23.47 2.38
C ARG A 143 22.01 -24.51 3.46
N GLU A 144 21.04 -25.40 3.23
CA GLU A 144 20.59 -26.43 4.18
C GLU A 144 20.05 -25.84 5.50
N LEU A 145 19.47 -24.64 5.44
CA LEU A 145 18.86 -23.95 6.60
C LEU A 145 17.34 -23.90 6.44
N VAL A 146 16.62 -24.12 7.54
CA VAL A 146 15.15 -24.11 7.65
C VAL A 146 14.74 -23.04 8.65
N HIS A 147 13.80 -22.17 8.29
CA HIS A 147 13.38 -21.03 9.11
C HIS A 147 12.55 -21.47 10.33
N GLY A 148 11.70 -22.48 10.19
CA GLY A 148 10.99 -23.16 11.29
C GLY A 148 9.81 -22.39 11.91
N ASP A 149 9.50 -21.18 11.44
CA ASP A 149 8.41 -20.33 11.95
C ASP A 149 7.90 -19.32 10.91
N LEU A 150 7.52 -19.78 9.71
CA LEU A 150 6.90 -18.89 8.72
C LEU A 150 5.44 -18.63 9.08
N ASN A 151 5.15 -17.40 9.50
CA ASN A 151 3.84 -16.89 9.85
C ASN A 151 3.72 -15.38 9.50
N PRO A 152 2.51 -14.78 9.44
CA PRO A 152 2.32 -13.36 9.11
C PRO A 152 3.07 -12.35 9.99
N GLY A 153 3.45 -12.71 11.22
CA GLY A 153 4.24 -11.86 12.11
C GLY A 153 5.72 -11.74 11.70
N ASN A 154 6.27 -12.81 11.13
CA ASN A 154 7.68 -12.91 10.73
C ASN A 154 7.93 -12.47 9.27
N LEU A 155 6.88 -12.03 8.56
CA LEU A 155 6.93 -11.43 7.24
C LEU A 155 6.66 -9.92 7.34
N LEU A 156 7.63 -9.10 6.96
CA LEU A 156 7.53 -7.64 6.92
C LEU A 156 7.29 -7.14 5.50
N ARG A 157 6.27 -6.32 5.27
CA ARG A 157 6.18 -5.50 4.06
C ARG A 157 7.01 -4.24 4.27
N ARG A 158 8.15 -4.14 3.57
CA ARG A 158 9.10 -3.03 3.70
C ARG A 158 8.55 -1.74 3.10
N ASP A 159 8.75 -0.61 3.77
CA ASP A 159 8.15 0.66 3.36
C ASP A 159 8.73 1.25 2.06
N GLN A 160 10.04 1.07 1.82
CA GLN A 160 10.75 1.73 0.71
C GLN A 160 10.35 1.23 -0.69
N ASP A 161 9.94 -0.03 -0.80
CA ASP A 161 9.69 -0.74 -2.06
C ASP A 161 8.48 -1.70 -2.02
N GLY A 162 7.84 -1.87 -0.87
CA GLY A 162 6.69 -2.75 -0.69
C GLY A 162 7.00 -4.25 -0.74
N LEU A 163 8.28 -4.65 -0.79
CA LEU A 163 8.65 -6.07 -0.87
C LEU A 163 8.45 -6.80 0.48
N PRO A 164 8.10 -8.10 0.45
CA PRO A 164 8.01 -8.93 1.65
C PRO A 164 9.40 -9.43 2.07
N VAL A 165 9.76 -9.23 3.33
CA VAL A 165 11.08 -9.50 3.92
C VAL A 165 10.94 -10.45 5.11
N LEU A 166 11.82 -11.45 5.23
CA LEU A 166 11.89 -12.37 6.38
C LEU A 166 12.58 -11.68 7.55
N ILE A 167 11.95 -11.57 8.73
CA ILE A 167 12.49 -10.75 9.84
C ILE A 167 12.80 -11.47 11.15
N ASP A 168 12.35 -12.71 11.37
CA ASP A 168 12.66 -13.45 12.61
C ASP A 168 13.27 -14.84 12.36
N PHE A 169 14.56 -14.97 12.68
CA PHE A 169 15.32 -16.20 12.51
C PHE A 169 15.51 -16.99 13.83
N GLY A 170 14.71 -16.75 14.87
CA GLY A 170 14.89 -17.32 16.21
C GLY A 170 14.88 -18.87 16.28
N LEU A 171 14.11 -19.52 15.39
CA LEU A 171 14.03 -20.97 15.25
C LEU A 171 14.82 -21.53 14.05
N LEU A 172 15.70 -20.72 13.46
CA LEU A 172 16.56 -21.16 12.37
C LEU A 172 17.44 -22.34 12.80
N GLN A 173 17.45 -23.39 11.99
CA GLN A 173 18.23 -24.61 12.21
C GLN A 173 18.65 -25.25 10.89
N GLN A 174 19.57 -26.22 10.95
CA GLN A 174 19.95 -27.00 9.77
C GLN A 174 18.91 -28.07 9.45
N VAL A 175 18.79 -28.40 8.16
CA VAL A 175 18.05 -29.58 7.67
C VAL A 175 18.57 -30.84 8.38
N GLY A 176 17.67 -31.75 8.75
CA GLY A 176 18.00 -33.00 9.43
C GLY A 176 18.19 -32.88 10.95
N GLN A 177 18.24 -31.68 11.52
CA GLN A 177 18.23 -31.50 12.98
C GLN A 177 16.83 -31.72 13.58
N GLN A 178 16.78 -32.15 14.84
CA GLN A 178 15.55 -32.21 15.63
C GLN A 178 14.91 -30.80 15.73
N PRO A 179 13.57 -30.67 15.61
CA PRO A 179 12.91 -29.38 15.54
C PRO A 179 12.94 -28.67 16.90
N ILE A 180 13.20 -27.36 16.88
CA ILE A 180 13.22 -26.53 18.09
C ILE A 180 11.78 -26.20 18.51
N ALA A 181 11.48 -26.33 19.81
CA ALA A 181 10.20 -25.96 20.39
C ALA A 181 9.97 -24.44 20.38
N GLY A 182 8.69 -24.03 20.28
CA GLY A 182 8.27 -22.62 20.31
C GLY A 182 7.83 -22.04 18.96
N ALA A 183 7.66 -22.87 17.91
CA ALA A 183 7.06 -22.40 16.66
C ALA A 183 5.62 -21.90 16.89
N THR A 184 5.20 -20.91 16.11
CA THR A 184 3.90 -20.27 16.32
C THR A 184 2.76 -21.27 16.11
N ALA A 185 1.88 -21.36 17.10
CA ALA A 185 0.75 -22.29 17.10
C ALA A 185 -0.07 -22.17 15.80
N GLY A 186 -0.46 -23.32 15.25
CA GLY A 186 -1.25 -23.41 14.03
C GLY A 186 -0.50 -23.24 12.71
N PHE A 187 0.71 -22.65 12.67
CA PHE A 187 1.45 -22.44 11.41
C PHE A 187 2.41 -23.58 11.06
N ALA A 188 3.12 -24.13 12.04
CA ALA A 188 4.03 -25.26 11.82
C ALA A 188 3.28 -26.54 11.42
N PRO A 189 3.83 -27.38 10.52
CA PRO A 189 3.25 -28.68 10.21
C PRO A 189 3.27 -29.61 11.43
N ARG A 190 2.32 -30.55 11.51
CA ARG A 190 2.25 -31.49 12.63
C ARG A 190 3.50 -32.36 12.73
N ALA A 191 4.16 -32.65 11.61
CA ALA A 191 5.49 -33.29 11.58
C ALA A 191 6.51 -32.62 12.52
N GLN A 192 6.59 -31.29 12.50
CA GLN A 192 7.49 -30.52 13.38
C GLN A 192 7.08 -30.71 14.85
N GLY A 193 5.77 -30.71 15.15
CA GLY A 193 5.24 -31.04 16.48
C GLY A 193 5.42 -32.50 16.91
N ARG A 194 5.60 -33.44 15.97
CA ARG A 194 5.94 -34.85 16.23
C ARG A 194 7.43 -35.10 16.46
N GLY A 195 8.30 -34.08 16.35
CA GLY A 195 9.75 -34.27 16.44
C GLY A 195 10.40 -34.81 15.16
N GLU A 196 9.71 -34.72 14.01
CA GLU A 196 10.32 -35.06 12.72
C GLU A 196 11.40 -34.04 12.37
N ALA A 197 12.51 -34.52 11.82
CA ALA A 197 13.68 -33.69 11.53
C ALA A 197 13.34 -32.54 10.56
N ALA A 198 13.86 -31.34 10.84
CA ALA A 198 13.56 -30.14 10.09
C ALA A 198 13.92 -30.30 8.60
N ALA A 199 13.02 -29.85 7.73
CA ALA A 199 13.16 -29.97 6.29
C ALA A 199 12.52 -28.78 5.57
N ALA A 200 13.03 -28.46 4.37
CA ALA A 200 12.60 -27.31 3.57
C ALA A 200 11.08 -27.25 3.31
N TRP A 201 10.43 -28.40 3.14
CA TRP A 201 8.97 -28.49 2.93
C TRP A 201 8.16 -27.95 4.13
N MET A 202 8.72 -27.98 5.36
CA MET A 202 8.02 -27.50 6.55
C MET A 202 7.82 -25.98 6.53
N ASP A 203 8.80 -25.25 6.02
CA ASP A 203 8.66 -23.81 5.74
C ASP A 203 7.59 -23.56 4.66
N LEU A 204 7.57 -24.39 3.60
CA LEU A 204 6.56 -24.26 2.54
C LEU A 204 5.13 -24.50 3.06
N HIS A 205 4.96 -25.43 4.01
CA HIS A 205 3.71 -25.62 4.72
C HIS A 205 3.33 -24.39 5.56
N GLY A 206 4.24 -23.86 6.39
CA GLY A 206 3.99 -22.63 7.16
C GLY A 206 3.64 -21.42 6.27
N LEU A 207 4.25 -21.33 5.08
CA LEU A 207 3.91 -20.34 4.07
C LEU A 207 2.53 -20.59 3.42
N GLY A 208 2.14 -21.84 3.22
CA GLY A 208 0.78 -22.22 2.81
C GLY A 208 -0.29 -21.81 3.82
N VAL A 209 -0.06 -22.10 5.11
CA VAL A 209 -0.96 -21.68 6.20
C VAL A 209 -1.02 -20.15 6.28
N THR A 210 0.13 -19.49 6.17
CA THR A 210 0.23 -18.02 6.09
C THR A 210 -0.65 -17.47 4.96
N ALA A 211 -0.56 -18.02 3.75
CA ALA A 211 -1.40 -17.61 2.63
C ALA A 211 -2.90 -17.82 2.91
N LEU A 212 -3.30 -18.99 3.44
CA LEU A 212 -4.70 -19.28 3.76
C LEU A 212 -5.25 -18.34 4.85
N THR A 213 -4.47 -18.04 5.88
CA THR A 213 -4.82 -17.10 6.96
C THR A 213 -4.97 -15.67 6.44
N LEU A 214 -4.09 -15.20 5.55
CA LEU A 214 -4.18 -13.86 4.95
C LEU A 214 -5.40 -13.72 4.02
N LEU A 215 -5.67 -14.75 3.21
CA LEU A 215 -6.81 -14.82 2.27
C LEU A 215 -8.16 -14.85 2.99
N SER A 216 -8.28 -15.65 4.06
CA SER A 216 -9.54 -15.84 4.79
C SER A 216 -9.79 -14.79 5.88
N GLY A 217 -8.74 -14.11 6.34
CA GLY A 217 -8.80 -13.26 7.53
C GLY A 217 -8.98 -14.03 8.85
N ARG A 218 -8.96 -15.38 8.81
CA ARG A 218 -9.20 -16.26 9.97
C ARG A 218 -7.89 -16.83 10.52
N PRO A 219 -7.81 -17.06 11.84
CA PRO A 219 -6.65 -17.70 12.46
C PRO A 219 -6.63 -19.22 12.13
N PRO A 220 -5.46 -19.88 12.14
CA PRO A 220 -5.32 -21.26 11.66
C PRO A 220 -6.25 -22.28 12.34
N GLU A 221 -6.57 -22.08 13.62
CA GLU A 221 -7.40 -23.00 14.42
C GLU A 221 -8.86 -23.06 13.91
N GLN A 222 -9.33 -22.02 13.22
CA GLN A 222 -10.66 -21.98 12.59
C GLN A 222 -10.65 -22.54 11.14
N LEU A 223 -9.47 -22.73 10.57
CA LEU A 223 -9.25 -23.23 9.21
C LEU A 223 -8.88 -24.72 9.22
N LEU A 224 -8.44 -25.24 10.36
CA LEU A 224 -8.18 -26.67 10.55
C LEU A 224 -9.49 -27.39 10.90
N GLU A 225 -9.77 -28.51 10.24
CA GLU A 225 -10.91 -29.33 10.62
C GLU A 225 -10.69 -29.96 12.01
N ALA A 226 -11.69 -29.85 12.88
CA ALA A 226 -11.69 -30.36 14.26
C ALA A 226 -11.85 -31.90 14.34
N SER A 227 -11.04 -32.63 13.58
CA SER A 227 -10.87 -34.08 13.72
C SER A 227 -9.65 -34.40 14.59
N ARG A 228 -9.73 -35.50 15.35
CA ARG A 228 -8.63 -36.04 16.16
C ARG A 228 -7.61 -36.84 15.33
N GLU A 229 -7.82 -36.95 14.03
CA GLU A 229 -6.94 -37.68 13.12
C GLU A 229 -5.68 -36.87 12.78
N ALA A 230 -4.52 -37.54 12.78
CA ALA A 230 -3.22 -36.94 12.51
C ALA A 230 -3.11 -36.25 11.12
N ASN A 231 -4.04 -36.54 10.21
CA ASN A 231 -4.08 -36.02 8.84
C ASN A 231 -5.38 -35.22 8.54
N SER A 232 -6.05 -34.68 9.57
CA SER A 232 -7.22 -33.80 9.40
C SER A 232 -6.91 -32.64 8.43
N PRO A 233 -7.73 -32.38 7.41
CA PRO A 233 -7.41 -31.46 6.32
C PRO A 233 -7.59 -29.98 6.69
N TRP A 234 -6.94 -29.13 5.89
CA TRP A 234 -7.19 -27.68 5.88
C TRP A 234 -8.47 -27.38 5.11
N ARG A 235 -9.41 -26.67 5.74
CA ARG A 235 -10.66 -26.21 5.12
C ARG A 235 -10.44 -24.85 4.46
N LEU A 236 -10.46 -24.81 3.14
CA LEU A 236 -10.60 -23.57 2.38
C LEU A 236 -12.07 -23.12 2.49
N PRO A 237 -12.39 -21.95 3.07
CA PRO A 237 -13.78 -21.49 3.20
C PRO A 237 -14.49 -21.36 1.84
N ASP A 238 -15.77 -21.66 1.76
CA ASP A 238 -16.55 -21.50 0.52
C ASP A 238 -16.62 -20.04 0.03
N SER A 239 -16.48 -19.09 0.95
CA SER A 239 -16.35 -17.66 0.67
C SER A 239 -15.02 -17.27 -0.01
N LEU A 240 -14.04 -18.18 -0.06
CA LEU A 240 -12.73 -17.96 -0.69
C LEU A 240 -12.74 -18.38 -2.17
N SER A 241 -13.11 -17.43 -3.03
CA SER A 241 -13.08 -17.59 -4.48
C SER A 241 -11.64 -17.54 -5.03
N LEU A 242 -11.10 -18.69 -5.40
CA LEU A 242 -9.80 -18.85 -6.06
C LEU A 242 -9.96 -19.61 -7.37
N GLU A 243 -9.24 -19.19 -8.40
CA GLU A 243 -9.10 -19.96 -9.64
C GLU A 243 -8.46 -21.33 -9.37
N ALA A 244 -8.91 -22.36 -10.09
CA ALA A 244 -8.47 -23.74 -9.90
C ALA A 244 -6.93 -23.92 -9.90
N PRO A 245 -6.13 -23.26 -10.78
CA PRO A 245 -4.68 -23.36 -10.73
C PRO A 245 -4.08 -22.83 -9.43
N PHE A 246 -4.57 -21.71 -8.89
CA PHE A 246 -4.04 -21.16 -7.64
C PHE A 246 -4.46 -22.01 -6.44
N ARG A 247 -5.73 -22.45 -6.41
CA ARG A 247 -6.26 -23.36 -5.40
C ARG A 247 -5.42 -24.63 -5.29
N GLY A 248 -5.14 -25.30 -6.41
CA GLY A 248 -4.34 -26.53 -6.42
C GLY A 248 -2.90 -26.32 -5.91
N VAL A 249 -2.29 -25.16 -6.18
CA VAL A 249 -0.96 -24.85 -5.61
C VAL A 249 -1.03 -24.57 -4.11
N LEU A 250 -2.08 -23.88 -3.63
CA LEU A 250 -2.28 -23.63 -2.20
C LEU A 250 -2.52 -24.95 -1.43
N GLU A 251 -3.34 -25.85 -1.99
CA GLU A 251 -3.61 -27.18 -1.43
C GLU A 251 -2.32 -28.04 -1.36
N ARG A 252 -1.46 -27.98 -2.40
CA ARG A 252 -0.14 -28.65 -2.38
C ARG A 252 0.84 -28.02 -1.38
N LEU A 253 0.80 -26.71 -1.13
CA LEU A 253 1.58 -26.09 -0.04
C LEU A 253 1.12 -26.59 1.33
N LEU A 254 -0.19 -26.78 1.51
CA LEU A 254 -0.83 -27.20 2.76
C LEU A 254 -0.75 -28.73 3.05
N SER A 255 -0.19 -29.54 2.14
CA SER A 255 -0.10 -30.98 2.35
C SER A 255 1.15 -31.39 3.17
N GLU A 256 0.96 -32.27 4.16
CA GLU A 256 2.07 -32.97 4.82
C GLU A 256 2.51 -34.24 4.06
N ARG A 257 1.71 -34.72 3.09
CA ARG A 257 1.97 -36.01 2.41
C ARG A 257 3.06 -35.89 1.35
N GLN A 258 4.07 -36.75 1.46
CA GLN A 258 5.11 -36.90 0.44
C GLN A 258 4.50 -37.28 -0.91
N GLY A 259 4.89 -36.59 -1.98
CA GLY A 259 4.34 -36.75 -3.33
C GLY A 259 3.11 -35.88 -3.64
N GLU A 260 2.34 -35.47 -2.63
CA GLU A 260 1.27 -34.47 -2.79
C GLU A 260 1.81 -33.05 -2.53
N ARG A 261 2.70 -32.89 -1.56
CA ARG A 261 3.32 -31.62 -1.17
C ARG A 261 4.41 -31.12 -2.14
N PHE A 262 4.86 -29.89 -1.94
CA PHE A 262 6.10 -29.39 -2.52
C PHE A 262 7.28 -29.73 -1.62
N GLU A 263 8.35 -30.33 -2.17
CA GLU A 263 9.57 -30.61 -1.40
C GLU A 263 10.56 -29.43 -1.42
N GLN A 264 10.46 -28.52 -2.41
CA GLN A 264 11.46 -27.48 -2.67
C GLN A 264 10.82 -26.16 -3.13
N ALA A 265 11.30 -25.03 -2.61
CA ALA A 265 10.77 -23.69 -2.92
C ALA A 265 10.75 -23.36 -4.43
N ARG A 266 11.72 -23.86 -5.20
CA ARG A 266 11.78 -23.69 -6.66
C ARG A 266 10.62 -24.37 -7.40
N GLU A 267 10.15 -25.52 -6.90
CA GLU A 267 9.03 -26.26 -7.49
C GLU A 267 7.70 -25.51 -7.26
N ALA A 268 7.49 -25.03 -6.03
CA ALA A 268 6.37 -24.17 -5.69
C ALA A 268 6.36 -22.87 -6.52
N LEU A 269 7.54 -22.25 -6.72
CA LEU A 269 7.65 -21.04 -7.53
C LEU A 269 7.30 -21.30 -9.00
N GLN A 270 7.80 -22.41 -9.59
CA GLN A 270 7.48 -22.80 -10.96
C GLN A 270 5.97 -23.08 -11.13
N ALA A 271 5.36 -23.76 -10.16
CA ALA A 271 3.92 -24.00 -10.16
C ALA A 271 3.11 -22.69 -10.06
N LEU A 272 3.52 -21.76 -9.19
CA LEU A 272 2.89 -20.44 -9.10
C LEU A 272 3.13 -19.58 -10.34
N GLN A 273 4.23 -19.73 -11.07
CA GLN A 273 4.48 -18.96 -12.31
C GLN A 273 3.47 -19.31 -13.43
N ALA A 274 2.92 -20.53 -13.43
CA ALA A 274 1.89 -20.95 -14.39
C ALA A 274 0.48 -20.40 -14.07
N VAL A 275 0.26 -19.89 -12.86
CA VAL A 275 -1.03 -19.28 -12.44
C VAL A 275 -1.18 -17.89 -13.08
N ALA A 276 -2.33 -17.56 -13.66
CA ALA A 276 -2.58 -16.20 -14.14
C ALA A 276 -2.59 -15.20 -12.96
N MET A 277 -2.15 -13.95 -13.17
CA MET A 277 -2.41 -12.90 -12.17
C MET A 277 -3.88 -12.49 -12.28
N PRO A 278 -4.67 -12.54 -11.18
CA PRO A 278 -6.03 -12.00 -11.17
C PRO A 278 -6.03 -10.51 -11.49
N GLU A 279 -7.10 -10.02 -12.12
CA GLU A 279 -7.27 -8.59 -12.47
C GLU A 279 -7.24 -7.66 -11.25
N SER A 280 -7.53 -8.19 -10.05
CA SER A 280 -7.41 -7.47 -8.78
C SER A 280 -6.28 -8.03 -7.90
N ILE A 281 -5.30 -7.17 -7.64
CA ILE A 281 -4.16 -7.40 -6.72
C ILE A 281 -4.39 -6.63 -5.39
N GLY A 282 -5.59 -6.08 -5.18
CA GLY A 282 -5.95 -5.30 -3.98
C GLY A 282 -6.62 -6.14 -2.88
N PRO A 283 -6.80 -5.56 -1.67
CA PRO A 283 -7.57 -6.19 -0.60
C PRO A 283 -9.03 -6.39 -1.01
N GLN A 284 -9.67 -7.43 -0.48
CA GLN A 284 -11.06 -7.81 -0.75
C GLN A 284 -11.94 -7.64 0.48
N VAL A 285 -13.26 -7.53 0.29
CA VAL A 285 -14.23 -7.38 1.40
C VAL A 285 -14.60 -8.74 1.97
N LEU A 286 -14.57 -8.85 3.30
CA LEU A 286 -14.95 -10.05 4.04
C LEU A 286 -16.47 -10.23 3.94
N SER A 287 -16.91 -11.12 3.05
CA SER A 287 -18.28 -11.16 2.51
C SER A 287 -19.36 -11.68 3.49
N GLU A 288 -19.01 -11.99 4.74
CA GLU A 288 -19.89 -12.69 5.69
C GLU A 288 -20.74 -11.78 6.59
N ARG A 289 -20.69 -10.45 6.41
CA ARG A 289 -21.42 -9.50 7.27
C ARG A 289 -22.21 -8.39 6.56
N THR A 290 -22.53 -8.55 5.28
CA THR A 290 -23.58 -7.73 4.66
C THR A 290 -24.96 -8.23 5.10
N VAL A 291 -25.37 -7.88 6.32
CA VAL A 291 -26.81 -7.84 6.64
C VAL A 291 -27.40 -6.74 5.78
N VAL A 292 -28.04 -7.16 4.68
CA VAL A 292 -28.81 -6.26 3.83
C VAL A 292 -30.03 -5.81 4.64
N LEU A 293 -29.90 -4.69 5.35
CA LEU A 293 -31.04 -3.90 5.80
C LEU A 293 -31.68 -3.22 4.58
N ALA A 294 -32.23 -4.05 3.69
CA ALA A 294 -33.24 -3.60 2.76
C ALA A 294 -34.41 -3.07 3.60
N PRO A 295 -34.93 -1.87 3.31
CA PRO A 295 -36.24 -1.48 3.82
C PRO A 295 -37.23 -2.57 3.38
N VAL A 296 -37.94 -3.17 4.34
CA VAL A 296 -39.05 -4.07 4.02
C VAL A 296 -40.06 -3.23 3.25
N ALA A 297 -40.15 -3.46 1.94
CA ALA A 297 -41.20 -2.88 1.13
C ALA A 297 -42.55 -3.36 1.69
N PRO A 298 -43.52 -2.47 1.95
CA PRO A 298 -44.82 -2.88 2.46
C PRO A 298 -45.48 -3.84 1.46
N ILE A 299 -46.05 -4.91 2.00
CA ILE A 299 -46.68 -6.01 1.26
C ILE A 299 -47.72 -5.44 0.26
N PRO A 300 -47.64 -5.77 -1.03
CA PRO A 300 -48.66 -5.37 -1.99
C PRO A 300 -50.00 -6.04 -1.65
N VAL A 301 -51.00 -5.21 -1.32
CA VAL A 301 -52.40 -5.65 -1.18
C VAL A 301 -52.92 -6.02 -2.57
N PRO A 302 -53.65 -7.15 -2.75
CA PRO A 302 -54.14 -7.54 -4.07
C PRO A 302 -55.24 -6.58 -4.55
N VAL A 303 -54.92 -5.77 -5.55
CA VAL A 303 -55.89 -4.93 -6.26
C VAL A 303 -56.29 -5.63 -7.56
N ARG A 304 -57.61 -5.69 -7.80
CA ARG A 304 -58.24 -6.46 -8.89
C ARG A 304 -57.76 -6.04 -10.27
N GLU A 305 -57.51 -7.04 -11.11
CA GLU A 305 -57.35 -6.87 -12.56
C GLU A 305 -58.65 -6.33 -13.19
N THR A 306 -58.52 -5.33 -14.06
CA THR A 306 -59.57 -4.94 -15.02
C THR A 306 -58.99 -4.83 -16.43
N THR A 307 -59.06 -5.95 -17.13
CA THR A 307 -59.17 -6.12 -18.60
C THR A 307 -59.12 -4.87 -19.48
N SER A 308 -58.19 -4.85 -20.45
CA SER A 308 -58.48 -4.89 -21.91
C SER A 308 -57.27 -4.46 -22.77
N PRO A 309 -57.20 -4.88 -24.05
CA PRO A 309 -57.46 -6.23 -24.57
C PRO A 309 -56.24 -6.74 -25.38
N ALA A 310 -56.34 -7.94 -25.94
CA ALA A 310 -55.19 -8.71 -26.44
C ALA A 310 -55.16 -8.89 -27.97
N LEU A 311 -53.95 -9.17 -28.48
CA LEU A 311 -53.65 -10.11 -29.60
C LEU A 311 -54.06 -9.68 -31.04
N PRO A 312 -53.54 -10.32 -32.12
CA PRO A 312 -52.84 -11.61 -32.13
C PRO A 312 -51.43 -11.69 -32.76
N SER A 313 -50.67 -12.67 -32.27
CA SER A 313 -49.61 -13.35 -33.02
C SER A 313 -50.22 -14.41 -33.94
N LEU A 314 -49.54 -14.74 -35.04
CA LEU A 314 -49.78 -15.98 -35.80
C LEU A 314 -48.44 -16.65 -36.11
N GLU A 315 -48.44 -17.98 -36.02
CA GLU A 315 -47.27 -18.87 -36.13
C GLU A 315 -46.83 -19.13 -37.59
N PRO A 316 -45.63 -19.69 -37.82
CA PRO A 316 -45.11 -20.01 -39.15
C PRO A 316 -45.20 -21.50 -39.52
N GLU A 317 -45.64 -21.84 -40.74
CA GLU A 317 -45.26 -23.01 -41.56
C GLU A 317 -46.05 -22.99 -42.90
N PRO A 318 -45.68 -23.76 -43.95
CA PRO A 318 -44.35 -24.15 -44.42
C PRO A 318 -44.16 -23.84 -45.94
N ALA A 319 -43.19 -24.47 -46.61
CA ALA A 319 -42.69 -24.12 -47.95
C ALA A 319 -43.56 -24.55 -49.16
N ALA A 320 -43.49 -23.80 -50.28
CA ALA A 320 -42.99 -24.28 -51.60
C ALA A 320 -43.37 -23.37 -52.81
N ALA A 321 -42.61 -23.54 -53.90
CA ALA A 321 -42.90 -23.22 -55.31
C ALA A 321 -42.76 -21.76 -55.86
N SER A 322 -41.86 -21.66 -56.85
CA SER A 322 -41.60 -20.63 -57.87
C SER A 322 -42.87 -20.07 -58.57
N GLU A 323 -42.90 -18.84 -59.13
CA GLU A 323 -42.31 -18.47 -60.44
C GLU A 323 -42.48 -16.97 -60.84
N VAL A 324 -41.54 -16.46 -61.67
CA VAL A 324 -41.77 -15.59 -62.87
C VAL A 324 -42.27 -14.11 -62.73
N SER A 325 -41.30 -13.18 -62.60
CA SER A 325 -40.93 -12.16 -63.64
C SER A 325 -41.46 -10.68 -63.69
N VAL A 326 -40.61 -9.85 -64.35
CA VAL A 326 -40.86 -8.57 -65.11
C VAL A 326 -40.88 -7.19 -64.38
N SER A 327 -39.80 -6.39 -64.60
CA SER A 327 -39.72 -4.92 -64.88
C SER A 327 -40.41 -3.89 -63.94
N ARG A 328 -39.98 -2.65 -63.65
CA ARG A 328 -38.99 -1.64 -64.11
C ARG A 328 -38.85 -0.60 -62.94
N SER A 329 -37.97 0.41 -62.85
CA SER A 329 -36.95 1.03 -63.73
C SER A 329 -35.91 1.84 -62.91
N ARG A 330 -35.00 2.56 -63.61
CA ARG A 330 -33.90 3.47 -63.17
C ARG A 330 -34.40 4.88 -62.72
N PRO A 331 -33.58 5.84 -62.21
CA PRO A 331 -32.10 5.96 -62.36
C PRO A 331 -31.22 6.54 -61.20
N ARG A 332 -29.90 6.26 -61.33
CA ARG A 332 -28.68 7.07 -61.05
C ARG A 332 -28.42 7.72 -59.66
N GLN A 333 -27.11 7.77 -59.36
CA GLN A 333 -26.41 8.25 -58.15
C GLN A 333 -26.30 7.18 -57.05
N GLU A 334 -25.12 6.77 -56.56
CA GLU A 334 -23.76 7.32 -56.72
C GLU A 334 -22.70 6.25 -57.05
N GLU A 335 -22.01 6.43 -58.18
CA GLU A 335 -20.68 5.83 -58.39
C GLU A 335 -19.67 6.63 -57.55
N ARG A 336 -18.98 5.99 -56.57
CA ARG A 336 -17.68 6.49 -56.03
C ARG A 336 -16.99 5.58 -55.00
N GLN A 337 -17.11 4.26 -55.15
CA GLN A 337 -16.21 3.32 -54.47
C GLN A 337 -15.58 2.38 -55.49
N GLN A 338 -14.25 2.22 -55.39
CA GLN A 338 -13.40 1.29 -56.15
C GLN A 338 -13.14 1.62 -57.64
N ALA A 339 -12.27 2.60 -57.89
CA ALA A 339 -11.45 2.69 -59.12
C ALA A 339 -10.25 3.64 -58.90
N ALA A 340 -9.23 3.16 -58.18
CA ALA A 340 -7.99 3.92 -57.93
C ALA A 340 -6.74 3.03 -57.97
N GLU A 341 -6.69 2.10 -58.94
CA GLU A 341 -5.42 1.52 -59.36
C GLU A 341 -4.66 2.53 -60.23
N GLY A 342 -3.43 2.85 -59.84
CA GLY A 342 -2.48 3.56 -60.70
C GLY A 342 -1.98 4.91 -60.17
N ARG A 343 -0.89 4.89 -59.38
CA ARG A 343 0.26 5.84 -59.41
C ARG A 343 1.22 5.66 -58.19
N LEU A 344 1.90 4.52 -58.10
CA LEU A 344 2.99 4.32 -57.13
C LEU A 344 4.40 4.69 -57.65
N TRP A 345 4.51 5.06 -58.94
CA TRP A 345 5.79 5.41 -59.57
C TRP A 345 6.47 6.75 -59.18
N PRO A 346 5.80 7.82 -58.69
CA PRO A 346 6.50 9.07 -58.41
C PRO A 346 7.37 9.03 -57.13
N VAL A 347 7.06 8.15 -56.17
CA VAL A 347 7.80 8.07 -54.90
C VAL A 347 9.16 7.37 -55.07
N VAL A 348 9.21 6.33 -55.91
CA VAL A 348 10.45 5.58 -56.18
C VAL A 348 11.47 6.46 -56.93
N GLY A 349 11.00 7.31 -57.85
CA GLY A 349 11.87 8.26 -58.56
C GLY A 349 12.50 9.31 -57.63
N ALA A 350 11.75 9.80 -56.64
CA ALA A 350 12.27 10.79 -55.68
C ALA A 350 13.39 10.24 -54.79
N LEU A 351 13.27 8.98 -54.34
CA LEU A 351 14.30 8.33 -53.51
C LEU A 351 15.62 8.10 -54.25
N LEU A 352 15.57 7.73 -55.55
CA LEU A 352 16.77 7.56 -56.36
C LEU A 352 17.53 8.87 -56.60
N ILE A 353 16.82 9.98 -56.78
CA ILE A 353 17.45 11.30 -56.99
C ILE A 353 18.16 11.78 -55.70
N SER A 354 17.58 11.56 -54.52
CA SER A 354 18.21 11.91 -53.24
C SER A 354 19.51 11.13 -52.97
N ALA A 355 19.58 9.84 -53.36
CA ALA A 355 20.78 9.02 -53.18
C ALA A 355 21.98 9.49 -54.02
N VAL A 356 21.73 9.94 -55.27
CA VAL A 356 22.76 10.49 -56.15
C VAL A 356 23.23 11.87 -55.69
N LEU A 357 22.32 12.70 -55.16
CA LEU A 357 22.67 14.04 -54.68
C LEU A 357 23.52 14.00 -53.40
N GLY A 358 23.22 13.07 -52.48
CA GLY A 358 23.99 12.89 -51.24
C GLY A 358 25.44 12.43 -51.46
N THR A 359 25.66 11.56 -52.46
CA THR A 359 27.01 11.06 -52.79
C THR A 359 27.89 12.12 -53.47
N ALA A 360 27.31 12.99 -54.29
CA ALA A 360 28.04 14.13 -54.89
C ALA A 360 28.53 15.15 -53.84
N ILE A 361 27.70 15.47 -52.83
CA ILE A 361 28.04 16.43 -51.78
C ILE A 361 29.14 15.88 -50.85
N GLY A 362 29.10 14.59 -50.52
CA GLY A 362 30.13 13.95 -49.70
C GLY A 362 31.52 14.00 -50.35
N TRP A 363 31.61 13.78 -51.66
CA TRP A 363 32.89 13.78 -52.38
C TRP A 363 33.51 15.18 -52.46
N PHE A 364 32.68 16.23 -52.66
CA PHE A 364 33.13 17.61 -52.76
C PHE A 364 33.68 18.20 -51.43
N LEU A 365 33.18 17.72 -50.29
CA LEU A 365 33.68 18.12 -48.97
C LEU A 365 34.99 17.41 -48.57
N LEU A 366 35.26 16.23 -49.11
CA LEU A 366 36.49 15.47 -48.86
C LEU A 366 37.66 15.85 -49.80
N SER A 367 37.39 16.55 -50.91
CA SER A 367 38.41 16.91 -51.93
C SER A 367 39.12 18.26 -51.71
N ARG A 368 39.02 18.85 -50.51
CA ARG A 368 39.80 20.01 -50.03
C ARG A 368 40.25 19.69 -48.59
N GLY A 369 41.42 19.13 -48.30
CA GLY A 369 42.75 19.57 -48.72
C GLY A 369 43.14 20.85 -47.93
N ARG A 370 44.23 20.93 -47.17
CA ARG A 370 45.41 20.04 -46.99
C ARG A 370 46.15 20.49 -45.69
N ALA A 371 46.93 19.63 -45.04
CA ALA A 371 47.76 20.01 -43.87
C ALA A 371 48.95 20.93 -44.27
N PRO A 372 49.65 21.53 -43.29
CA PRO A 372 51.03 21.06 -43.09
C PRO A 372 51.53 20.97 -41.62
N ASP A 373 52.38 19.97 -41.42
CA ASP A 373 53.63 19.93 -40.63
C ASP A 373 53.72 20.50 -39.20
N ARG A 374 53.99 19.58 -38.26
CA ARG A 374 55.31 19.55 -37.60
C ARG A 374 55.69 18.14 -37.12
N ALA A 375 56.90 17.71 -37.45
CA ALA A 375 57.49 16.46 -36.94
C ALA A 375 57.89 16.58 -35.46
N PRO A 376 57.88 15.48 -34.68
CA PRO A 376 58.43 15.46 -33.34
C PRO A 376 59.96 15.33 -33.38
N SER A 377 60.65 16.20 -32.64
CA SER A 377 62.07 16.01 -32.32
C SER A 377 62.24 14.93 -31.25
N THR A 378 63.26 14.10 -31.40
CA THR A 378 63.71 13.15 -30.38
C THR A 378 64.17 13.85 -29.10
N GLU A 379 63.79 13.36 -27.92
CA GLU A 379 64.75 12.76 -26.97
C GLU A 379 64.11 12.20 -25.67
N ARG A 380 64.60 11.02 -25.30
CA ARG A 380 64.78 10.45 -23.95
C ARG A 380 63.56 10.10 -23.09
N ASP A 381 63.54 8.82 -22.73
CA ASP A 381 62.70 8.20 -21.71
C ASP A 381 62.75 8.95 -20.37
N VAL A 382 61.56 9.27 -19.85
CA VAL A 382 61.31 9.33 -18.41
C VAL A 382 60.20 8.34 -18.12
N VAL A 383 60.56 7.25 -17.44
CA VAL A 383 59.64 6.21 -16.98
C VAL A 383 58.63 6.81 -16.00
N GLY A 384 57.34 6.52 -16.20
CA GLY A 384 56.31 6.74 -15.17
C GLY A 384 55.33 7.90 -15.43
N ARG A 385 54.44 7.73 -16.41
CA ARG A 385 53.10 8.34 -16.36
C ARG A 385 52.05 7.36 -16.86
N ALA A 386 50.94 7.28 -16.14
CA ALA A 386 49.87 6.30 -16.39
C ALA A 386 49.29 6.45 -17.81
N PRO A 387 48.80 5.35 -18.42
CA PRO A 387 48.12 5.43 -19.71
C PRO A 387 46.92 6.38 -19.61
N THR A 388 46.67 7.12 -20.69
CA THR A 388 45.46 7.93 -20.87
C THR A 388 44.23 7.04 -20.70
N ALA A 389 43.57 7.17 -19.54
CA ALA A 389 42.43 6.35 -19.16
C ALA A 389 41.28 6.57 -20.15
N SER A 390 41.16 5.65 -21.10
CA SER A 390 40.03 5.57 -22.00
C SER A 390 38.91 4.84 -21.26
N LEU A 391 37.71 5.43 -21.21
CA LEU A 391 36.54 4.77 -20.62
C LEU A 391 36.34 3.38 -21.24
N PRO A 392 36.02 2.35 -20.44
CA PRO A 392 35.67 1.03 -20.98
C PRO A 392 34.55 1.13 -22.02
N PRO A 393 34.60 0.38 -23.14
CA PRO A 393 33.59 0.47 -24.20
C PRO A 393 32.15 0.36 -23.69
N ALA A 394 31.88 -0.56 -22.75
CA ALA A 394 30.56 -0.72 -22.14
C ALA A 394 30.08 0.53 -21.35
N GLU A 395 30.97 1.30 -20.70
CA GLU A 395 30.60 2.56 -20.05
C GLU A 395 30.28 3.66 -21.09
N VAL A 396 30.97 3.64 -22.23
CA VAL A 396 30.68 4.53 -23.36
C VAL A 396 29.33 4.20 -23.98
N ASP A 397 29.03 2.92 -24.19
CA ASP A 397 27.74 2.45 -24.72
C ASP A 397 26.58 2.81 -23.77
N GLN A 398 26.72 2.60 -22.46
CA GLN A 398 25.70 2.98 -21.47
C GLN A 398 25.47 4.50 -21.45
N ARG A 399 26.53 5.32 -21.51
CA ARG A 399 26.42 6.78 -21.64
C ARG A 399 25.73 7.20 -22.94
N GLN A 400 25.99 6.52 -24.06
CA GLN A 400 25.29 6.78 -25.33
C GLN A 400 23.81 6.38 -25.27
N GLN A 401 23.48 5.24 -24.65
CA GLN A 401 22.10 4.79 -24.45
C GLN A 401 21.30 5.79 -23.59
N LEU A 402 21.87 6.28 -22.47
CA LEU A 402 21.26 7.33 -21.65
C LEU A 402 20.97 8.60 -22.48
N LEU A 403 21.95 9.09 -23.26
CA LEU A 403 21.78 10.27 -24.10
C LEU A 403 20.75 10.07 -25.22
N SER A 404 20.62 8.85 -25.75
CA SER A 404 19.59 8.51 -26.74
C SER A 404 18.19 8.48 -26.12
N ARG A 405 18.02 7.93 -24.90
CA ARG A 405 16.76 7.94 -24.16
C ARG A 405 16.35 9.36 -23.76
N LEU A 406 17.26 10.18 -23.24
CA LEU A 406 16.97 11.59 -22.94
C LEU A 406 16.46 12.35 -24.18
N ARG A 407 17.06 12.11 -25.35
CA ARG A 407 16.60 12.69 -26.62
C ARG A 407 15.22 12.17 -27.04
N ALA A 408 14.96 10.87 -26.92
CA ALA A 408 13.67 10.27 -27.24
C ALA A 408 12.54 10.77 -26.32
N LEU A 409 12.84 10.99 -25.03
CA LEU A 409 11.92 11.52 -24.03
C LEU A 409 11.85 13.06 -24.03
N GLN A 410 12.58 13.74 -24.93
CA GLN A 410 12.69 15.20 -25.09
C GLN A 410 13.19 15.98 -23.85
N ILE A 411 13.94 15.33 -22.97
CA ILE A 411 14.43 15.93 -21.71
C ILE A 411 15.68 16.80 -22.00
N ASP A 412 15.78 17.97 -21.36
CA ASP A 412 16.97 18.82 -21.46
C ASP A 412 18.20 18.12 -20.85
N ARG A 413 19.18 17.82 -21.71
CA ARG A 413 20.41 17.10 -21.34
C ARG A 413 21.20 17.84 -20.26
N SER A 414 21.35 19.15 -20.39
CA SER A 414 22.17 19.96 -19.49
C SER A 414 21.62 19.92 -18.07
N TRP A 415 20.32 20.18 -17.94
CA TRP A 415 19.63 20.13 -16.65
C TRP A 415 19.63 18.71 -16.06
N PHE A 416 19.39 17.67 -16.87
CA PHE A 416 19.36 16.30 -16.36
C PHE A 416 20.73 15.83 -15.82
N LEU A 417 21.82 16.17 -16.50
CA LEU A 417 23.16 15.85 -16.00
C LEU A 417 23.47 16.59 -14.69
N GLN A 418 23.09 17.88 -14.60
CA GLN A 418 23.20 18.64 -13.35
C GLN A 418 22.39 18.02 -12.20
N LEU A 419 21.21 17.44 -12.47
CA LEU A 419 20.40 16.73 -11.48
C LEU A 419 21.11 15.50 -10.92
N VAL A 420 21.71 14.67 -11.78
CA VAL A 420 22.47 13.48 -11.35
C VAL A 420 23.73 13.90 -10.59
N ASP A 421 24.46 14.91 -11.08
CA ASP A 421 25.65 15.46 -10.41
C ASP A 421 25.30 16.00 -9.01
N ALA A 422 24.26 16.82 -8.88
CA ALA A 422 23.79 17.34 -7.60
C ALA A 422 23.33 16.23 -6.63
N SER A 423 22.78 15.14 -7.16
CA SER A 423 22.36 13.98 -6.35
C SER A 423 23.54 13.18 -5.84
N LEU A 424 24.56 12.99 -6.68
CA LEU A 424 25.79 12.33 -6.28
C LEU A 424 26.52 13.13 -5.19
N LEU A 425 26.61 14.45 -5.35
CA LEU A 425 27.24 15.33 -4.36
C LEU A 425 26.46 15.38 -3.04
N ALA A 426 25.13 15.40 -3.07
CA ALA A 426 24.30 15.33 -1.87
C ALA A 426 24.46 14.00 -1.12
N ARG A 427 24.71 12.89 -1.82
CA ARG A 427 24.95 11.57 -1.23
C ARG A 427 26.35 11.39 -0.64
N PHE A 428 27.33 12.20 -1.05
CA PHE A 428 28.73 12.13 -0.60
C PHE A 428 29.28 13.51 -0.18
N PRO A 429 28.71 14.15 0.86
CA PRO A 429 29.08 15.52 1.26
C PRO A 429 30.55 15.65 1.69
N GLU A 430 31.15 14.59 2.24
CA GLU A 430 32.54 14.56 2.70
C GLU A 430 33.59 14.72 1.58
N ARG A 431 33.19 14.65 0.30
CA ARG A 431 34.11 14.70 -0.86
C ARG A 431 34.34 16.09 -1.46
N ASN A 432 34.01 17.16 -0.73
CA ASN A 432 34.27 18.56 -1.13
C ASN A 432 33.86 18.90 -2.58
N GLY A 433 32.73 18.36 -3.05
CA GLY A 433 32.20 18.67 -4.39
C GLY A 433 32.87 17.96 -5.56
N ARG A 434 33.76 16.98 -5.36
CA ARG A 434 34.46 16.29 -6.45
C ARG A 434 33.55 15.31 -7.21
N LEU A 435 33.26 15.63 -8.48
CA LEU A 435 32.62 14.74 -9.45
C LEU A 435 33.59 13.63 -9.95
N PRO A 436 33.06 12.47 -10.40
CA PRO A 436 33.88 11.36 -10.90
C PRO A 436 34.65 11.74 -12.17
N SER A 437 35.95 11.48 -12.19
CA SER A 437 36.78 11.58 -13.40
C SER A 437 36.74 10.28 -14.22
N ASP A 438 37.35 10.30 -15.41
CA ASP A 438 37.54 9.11 -16.24
C ASP A 438 38.72 8.22 -15.77
N SER A 439 39.34 8.51 -14.62
CA SER A 439 40.40 7.67 -14.03
C SER A 439 39.89 6.29 -13.63
N LEU A 440 40.78 5.28 -13.60
CA LEU A 440 40.39 3.93 -13.14
C LEU A 440 40.01 3.90 -11.65
N GLU A 441 40.54 4.81 -10.84
CA GLU A 441 40.25 4.95 -9.41
C GLU A 441 38.81 5.43 -9.14
N ASP A 442 38.27 6.30 -10.00
CA ASP A 442 36.90 6.83 -9.89
C ASP A 442 35.84 5.87 -10.48
N ALA A 443 36.21 4.67 -10.95
CA ALA A 443 35.28 3.70 -11.55
C ALA A 443 34.09 3.29 -10.64
N PRO A 444 34.24 3.07 -9.31
CA PRO A 444 33.10 2.83 -8.42
C PRO A 444 32.15 4.03 -8.36
N LEU A 445 32.68 5.26 -8.41
CA LEU A 445 31.89 6.48 -8.35
C LEU A 445 31.11 6.72 -9.66
N ARG A 446 31.68 6.34 -10.82
CA ARG A 446 30.95 6.33 -12.10
C ARG A 446 29.80 5.32 -12.13
N ARG A 447 29.93 4.16 -11.47
CA ARG A 447 28.81 3.21 -11.34
C ARG A 447 27.65 3.80 -10.55
N VAL A 448 27.92 4.39 -9.38
CA VAL A 448 26.89 5.08 -8.58
C VAL A 448 26.26 6.26 -9.34
N TRP A 449 27.05 7.00 -10.14
CA TRP A 449 26.51 8.04 -11.02
C TRP A 449 25.55 7.45 -12.08
N ASN A 450 25.91 6.33 -12.73
CA ASN A 450 25.06 5.67 -13.72
C ASN A 450 23.76 5.13 -13.08
N GLU A 451 23.85 4.50 -11.89
CA GLU A 451 22.70 4.03 -11.12
C GLU A 451 21.73 5.19 -10.78
N LEU A 452 22.26 6.31 -10.26
CA LEU A 452 21.48 7.52 -9.99
C LEU A 452 20.86 8.11 -11.27
N ALA A 453 21.56 8.05 -12.41
CA ALA A 453 21.02 8.49 -13.69
C ALA A 453 19.83 7.64 -14.16
N GLU A 454 19.90 6.32 -13.99
CA GLU A 454 18.79 5.41 -14.34
C GLU A 454 17.59 5.59 -13.39
N GLU A 455 17.84 5.76 -12.08
CA GLU A 455 16.79 6.09 -11.10
C GLU A 455 16.06 7.40 -11.43
N TRP A 456 16.80 8.48 -11.71
CA TRP A 456 16.19 9.77 -12.06
C TRP A 456 15.48 9.73 -13.40
N LEU A 457 15.98 8.97 -14.37
CA LEU A 457 15.31 8.76 -15.64
C LEU A 457 13.94 8.10 -15.43
N ALA A 458 13.89 7.04 -14.62
CA ALA A 458 12.65 6.33 -14.29
C ALA A 458 11.63 7.20 -13.51
N ARG A 459 12.10 8.14 -12.67
CA ARG A 459 11.22 9.13 -12.01
C ARG A 459 10.70 10.18 -13.00
N VAL A 460 11.55 10.71 -13.88
CA VAL A 460 11.15 11.70 -14.89
C VAL A 460 10.24 11.10 -15.97
N GLU A 461 10.42 9.84 -16.34
CA GLU A 461 9.59 9.14 -17.34
C GLU A 461 8.10 9.07 -16.95
N GLN A 462 7.78 9.12 -15.65
CA GLN A 462 6.41 9.19 -15.12
C GLN A 462 5.70 10.53 -15.34
N LEU A 463 6.40 11.57 -15.82
CA LEU A 463 5.81 12.87 -16.11
C LEU A 463 5.15 12.89 -17.51
N PRO A 464 4.05 13.64 -17.69
CA PRO A 464 3.47 13.92 -19.00
C PRO A 464 4.50 14.48 -20.01
N PRO A 465 4.41 14.15 -21.31
CA PRO A 465 5.35 14.63 -22.34
C PRO A 465 5.54 16.16 -22.35
N ASP A 466 4.44 16.91 -22.18
CA ASP A 466 4.45 18.38 -22.15
C ASP A 466 5.23 18.98 -20.97
N LEU A 467 5.30 18.26 -19.84
CA LEU A 467 6.11 18.68 -18.69
C LEU A 467 7.56 18.24 -18.88
N ARG A 468 7.82 17.03 -19.39
CA ARG A 468 9.18 16.52 -19.64
C ARG A 468 9.98 17.41 -20.59
N SER A 469 9.37 17.83 -21.69
CA SER A 469 9.99 18.71 -22.70
C SER A 469 10.30 20.13 -22.19
N ARG A 470 9.79 20.50 -21.01
CA ARG A 470 9.95 21.82 -20.39
C ARG A 470 10.89 21.82 -19.17
N LEU A 471 11.33 20.65 -18.69
CA LEU A 471 12.27 20.55 -17.57
C LEU A 471 13.57 21.31 -17.88
N GLY A 472 14.09 22.05 -16.91
CA GLY A 472 15.19 23.01 -17.10
C GLY A 472 14.76 24.39 -17.60
N ARG A 473 13.46 24.59 -17.92
CA ARG A 473 12.89 25.87 -18.38
C ARG A 473 11.63 26.31 -17.62
N LEU A 474 11.16 25.51 -16.66
CA LEU A 474 9.99 25.85 -15.83
C LEU A 474 10.33 27.00 -14.88
N LYS A 475 9.38 27.91 -14.69
CA LYS A 475 9.53 29.09 -13.84
C LYS A 475 8.44 29.14 -12.78
N GLY A 476 8.68 29.88 -11.70
CA GLY A 476 7.69 30.12 -10.65
C GLY A 476 6.34 30.65 -11.16
N ALA A 477 6.32 31.41 -12.26
CA ALA A 477 5.11 31.92 -12.88
C ALA A 477 4.18 30.83 -13.47
N ASP A 478 4.74 29.69 -13.92
CA ASP A 478 3.98 28.63 -14.59
C ASP A 478 2.93 28.00 -13.69
N TRP A 479 3.32 27.61 -12.46
CA TRP A 479 2.42 27.04 -11.47
C TRP A 479 1.62 28.12 -10.72
N GLN A 480 2.16 29.35 -10.56
CA GLN A 480 1.43 30.46 -9.94
C GLN A 480 0.14 30.79 -10.68
N LYS A 481 0.16 30.78 -12.02
CA LYS A 481 -1.04 30.98 -12.84
C LYS A 481 -2.12 29.92 -12.59
N GLN A 482 -1.74 28.66 -12.40
CA GLN A 482 -2.68 27.59 -12.04
C GLN A 482 -3.23 27.78 -10.61
N ARG A 483 -2.37 28.13 -9.64
CA ARG A 483 -2.80 28.46 -8.27
C ARG A 483 -3.83 29.59 -8.27
N GLU A 484 -3.54 30.70 -8.96
CA GLU A 484 -4.45 31.85 -9.06
C GLU A 484 -5.79 31.48 -9.71
N THR A 485 -5.76 30.62 -10.73
CA THR A 485 -6.99 30.11 -11.37
C THR A 485 -7.86 29.32 -10.37
N LEU A 486 -7.26 28.42 -9.58
CA LEU A 486 -7.98 27.66 -8.54
C LEU A 486 -8.47 28.57 -7.41
N THR A 487 -7.68 29.56 -6.98
CA THR A 487 -8.11 30.53 -5.96
C THR A 487 -9.28 31.40 -6.45
N GLN A 488 -9.30 31.80 -7.73
CA GLN A 488 -10.44 32.48 -8.35
C GLN A 488 -11.69 31.59 -8.43
N GLN A 489 -11.53 30.27 -8.49
CA GLN A 489 -12.62 29.28 -8.40
C GLN A 489 -13.06 28.97 -6.96
N GLY A 490 -12.51 29.68 -5.96
CA GLY A 490 -12.90 29.57 -4.55
C GLY A 490 -12.09 28.56 -3.72
N VAL A 491 -11.02 27.96 -4.28
CA VAL A 491 -10.14 27.05 -3.55
C VAL A 491 -9.26 27.84 -2.58
N ASN A 492 -9.22 27.43 -1.31
CA ASN A 492 -8.38 28.10 -0.31
C ASN A 492 -6.88 27.86 -0.65
N PRO A 493 -6.01 28.90 -0.62
CA PRO A 493 -4.59 28.76 -0.98
C PRO A 493 -3.84 27.64 -0.25
N ARG A 494 -4.18 27.35 1.02
CA ARG A 494 -3.55 26.27 1.80
C ARG A 494 -3.86 24.88 1.24
N VAL A 495 -5.05 24.68 0.68
CA VAL A 495 -5.45 23.43 0.02
C VAL A 495 -4.62 23.21 -1.25
N VAL A 496 -4.35 24.28 -1.99
CA VAL A 496 -3.47 24.25 -3.18
C VAL A 496 -2.03 23.91 -2.78
N GLU A 497 -1.53 24.47 -1.68
CA GLU A 497 -0.18 24.17 -1.17
C GLU A 497 -0.03 22.72 -0.68
N GLN A 498 -1.08 22.13 -0.09
CA GLN A 498 -1.09 20.70 0.27
C GLN A 498 -1.12 19.79 -0.96
N LEU A 499 -1.95 20.10 -1.96
CA LEU A 499 -1.98 19.40 -3.25
C LEU A 499 -0.61 19.37 -3.93
N VAL A 500 0.06 20.53 -3.98
CA VAL A 500 1.41 20.65 -4.53
C VAL A 500 2.42 19.86 -3.70
N SER A 501 2.36 19.92 -2.37
CA SER A 501 3.29 19.22 -1.49
C SER A 501 3.16 17.69 -1.63
N ALA A 502 1.94 17.15 -1.66
CA ALA A 502 1.69 15.73 -1.87
C ALA A 502 2.18 15.26 -3.25
N SER A 503 1.94 16.05 -4.32
CA SER A 503 2.44 15.71 -5.65
C SER A 503 3.97 15.79 -5.75
N ALA A 504 4.59 16.75 -5.06
CA ALA A 504 6.05 16.89 -4.99
C ALA A 504 6.71 15.73 -4.27
N GLN A 505 6.14 15.27 -3.14
CA GLN A 505 6.71 14.17 -2.34
C GLN A 505 6.81 12.84 -3.13
N ASN A 506 5.90 12.59 -4.08
CA ASN A 506 5.94 11.43 -4.98
C ASN A 506 7.13 11.45 -5.98
N LEU A 507 7.63 12.64 -6.34
CA LEU A 507 8.73 12.81 -7.31
C LEU A 507 10.06 13.16 -6.64
N LEU A 508 10.00 13.73 -5.43
CA LEU A 508 11.11 14.22 -4.63
C LEU A 508 10.96 13.74 -3.17
N PRO A 509 11.24 12.46 -2.87
CA PRO A 509 11.22 11.96 -1.50
C PRO A 509 12.21 12.72 -0.62
N GLY A 510 11.79 13.09 0.60
CA GLY A 510 12.62 13.82 1.57
C GLY A 510 12.47 15.36 1.54
N VAL A 511 11.71 15.93 0.59
CA VAL A 511 11.38 17.38 0.63
C VAL A 511 10.29 17.65 1.68
N VAL A 512 10.55 18.60 2.59
CA VAL A 512 9.60 19.01 3.64
C VAL A 512 8.45 19.81 3.02
N SER A 513 7.20 19.52 3.43
CA SER A 513 5.99 20.20 2.96
C SER A 513 6.11 21.73 3.00
N GLY A 514 5.69 22.40 1.93
CA GLY A 514 5.79 23.86 1.78
C GLY A 514 7.19 24.41 1.48
N SER A 515 8.27 23.63 1.62
CA SER A 515 9.62 24.05 1.23
C SER A 515 9.88 23.81 -0.26
N LYS A 516 10.60 24.75 -0.90
CA LYS A 516 11.06 24.60 -2.29
C LYS A 516 12.53 24.15 -2.26
N PRO A 517 12.88 23.04 -2.91
CA PRO A 517 14.27 22.60 -2.97
C PRO A 517 15.09 23.54 -3.87
N PRO A 518 16.43 23.56 -3.74
CA PRO A 518 17.30 24.31 -4.64
C PRO A 518 17.27 23.75 -6.07
N GLU A 519 17.72 24.54 -7.04
CA GLU A 519 18.07 24.00 -8.36
C GLU A 519 19.19 22.95 -8.21
N PRO A 520 19.17 21.84 -8.98
CA PRO A 520 18.31 21.53 -10.13
C PRO A 520 16.95 20.86 -9.78
N TYR A 521 16.72 20.50 -8.51
CA TYR A 521 15.51 19.79 -8.07
C TYR A 521 14.25 20.66 -8.15
N LEU A 522 14.40 21.98 -8.10
CA LEU A 522 13.30 22.95 -8.22
C LEU A 522 12.46 22.75 -9.51
N GLN A 523 13.09 22.33 -10.61
CA GLN A 523 12.38 22.00 -11.86
C GLN A 523 11.43 20.81 -11.70
N LEU A 524 11.82 19.77 -10.94
CA LEU A 524 10.94 18.65 -10.61
C LEU A 524 9.80 19.08 -9.69
N TRP A 525 10.08 19.97 -8.73
CA TRP A 525 9.06 20.55 -7.87
C TRP A 525 8.02 21.34 -8.68
N TYR A 526 8.44 22.14 -9.67
CA TYR A 526 7.51 22.82 -10.58
C TYR A 526 6.70 21.84 -11.44
N ALA A 527 7.33 20.80 -11.99
CA ALA A 527 6.63 19.79 -12.77
C ALA A 527 5.60 19.02 -11.92
N ALA A 528 5.95 18.69 -10.67
CA ALA A 528 5.05 18.08 -9.70
C ALA A 528 3.87 19.00 -9.36
N ALA A 529 4.14 20.27 -9.04
CA ALA A 529 3.11 21.28 -8.79
C ALA A 529 2.13 21.37 -9.97
N MET A 530 2.65 21.49 -11.20
CA MET A 530 1.81 21.61 -12.39
C MET A 530 0.99 20.36 -12.68
N ARG A 531 1.55 19.17 -12.44
CA ARG A 531 0.84 17.87 -12.57
C ARG A 531 -0.28 17.77 -11.52
N GLY A 532 0.03 18.00 -10.25
CA GLY A 532 -0.92 17.90 -9.15
C GLY A 532 -2.11 18.88 -9.27
N LEU A 533 -1.92 20.02 -9.93
CA LEU A 533 -2.96 21.03 -10.15
C LEU A 533 -3.74 20.86 -11.48
N ALA A 534 -3.24 20.08 -12.45
CA ALA A 534 -3.89 19.93 -13.76
C ALA A 534 -5.20 19.14 -13.71
N ASP A 535 -5.27 18.09 -12.88
CA ASP A 535 -6.40 17.15 -12.83
C ASP A 535 -7.43 17.46 -11.72
N VAL A 536 -7.29 18.60 -11.02
CA VAL A 536 -8.18 19.02 -9.94
C VAL A 536 -9.54 19.40 -10.52
N GLN A 537 -10.54 18.54 -10.33
CA GLN A 537 -11.94 18.88 -10.60
C GLN A 537 -12.61 19.37 -9.32
N ILE A 538 -13.29 20.52 -9.44
CA ILE A 538 -14.04 21.15 -8.36
C ILE A 538 -15.52 20.83 -8.52
N GLU A 539 -16.10 20.21 -7.50
CA GLU A 539 -17.54 19.95 -7.40
C GLU A 539 -18.15 20.80 -6.30
N THR A 540 -19.38 21.30 -6.47
CA THR A 540 -20.03 22.19 -5.50
C THR A 540 -21.34 21.59 -5.00
N LEU A 541 -21.44 21.43 -3.68
CA LEU A 541 -22.56 20.84 -2.97
C LEU A 541 -23.19 21.86 -2.02
N LYS A 542 -24.52 21.83 -1.85
CA LYS A 542 -25.24 22.66 -0.87
C LYS A 542 -25.88 21.75 0.17
N ALA A 543 -25.39 21.80 1.42
CA ALA A 543 -25.94 21.00 2.50
C ALA A 543 -27.34 21.48 2.87
N ARG A 544 -28.29 20.54 3.03
CA ARG A 544 -29.67 20.84 3.41
C ARG A 544 -29.88 20.72 4.92
N PRO A 545 -30.73 21.57 5.52
CA PRO A 545 -31.25 21.37 6.87
C PRO A 545 -31.83 19.96 7.04
N ASP A 546 -31.29 19.21 8.00
CA ASP A 546 -31.89 17.99 8.57
C ASP A 546 -32.16 16.84 7.54
N ALA A 547 -31.70 16.98 6.29
CA ALA A 547 -31.88 16.04 5.18
C ALA A 547 -30.54 15.78 4.46
N PRO A 548 -30.15 14.51 4.23
CA PRO A 548 -28.89 14.20 3.56
C PRO A 548 -28.93 14.55 2.06
N VAL A 549 -27.86 15.16 1.58
CA VAL A 549 -27.58 15.35 0.14
C VAL A 549 -26.40 14.46 -0.22
N VAL A 550 -26.54 13.63 -1.26
CA VAL A 550 -25.51 12.68 -1.69
C VAL A 550 -24.92 13.11 -3.02
N LEU A 551 -23.60 13.01 -3.13
CA LEU A 551 -22.78 13.26 -4.30
C LEU A 551 -21.95 11.99 -4.57
N SER A 552 -21.94 11.51 -5.81
CA SER A 552 -21.11 10.38 -6.22
C SER A 552 -20.25 10.77 -7.41
N SER A 553 -18.93 10.65 -7.27
CA SER A 553 -17.93 11.05 -8.28
C SER A 553 -16.85 9.99 -8.42
N ARG A 554 -16.22 9.91 -9.59
CA ARG A 554 -15.13 8.96 -9.86
C ARG A 554 -13.79 9.70 -9.80
N VAL A 555 -12.88 9.24 -8.95
CA VAL A 555 -11.53 9.78 -8.78
C VAL A 555 -10.55 8.94 -9.63
N PRO A 556 -9.83 9.52 -10.61
CA PRO A 556 -8.82 8.81 -11.39
C PRO A 556 -7.67 8.28 -10.55
N SER A 557 -6.90 7.32 -11.07
CA SER A 557 -5.65 6.87 -10.46
C SER A 557 -4.64 8.03 -10.41
N GLY A 558 -4.05 8.31 -9.24
CA GLY A 558 -3.12 9.42 -9.04
C GLY A 558 -3.74 10.82 -9.15
N GLY A 559 -5.07 10.92 -9.26
CA GLY A 559 -5.81 12.17 -9.44
C GLY A 559 -6.40 12.73 -8.15
N ALA A 560 -6.93 13.95 -8.23
CA ALA A 560 -7.58 14.65 -7.13
C ALA A 560 -9.02 15.10 -7.48
N ARG A 561 -9.87 15.16 -6.45
CA ARG A 561 -11.19 15.82 -6.45
C ARG A 561 -11.25 16.79 -5.29
N LEU A 562 -11.84 17.95 -5.51
CA LEU A 562 -12.11 18.94 -4.48
C LEU A 562 -13.62 19.20 -4.42
N ILE A 563 -14.24 18.89 -3.30
CA ILE A 563 -15.68 19.08 -3.10
C ILE A 563 -15.88 20.27 -2.17
N THR A 564 -16.48 21.34 -2.70
CA THR A 564 -16.83 22.55 -1.96
C THR A 564 -18.26 22.43 -1.43
N ILE A 565 -18.45 22.59 -0.12
CA ILE A 565 -19.72 22.36 0.58
C ILE A 565 -20.19 23.66 1.23
N GLN A 566 -21.30 24.19 0.71
CA GLN A 566 -21.99 25.34 1.29
C GLN A 566 -22.85 24.88 2.47
N VAL A 567 -22.68 25.50 3.63
CA VAL A 567 -23.29 25.12 4.92
C VAL A 567 -24.18 26.27 5.39
N PRO A 568 -25.46 26.03 5.73
CA PRO A 568 -26.32 27.06 6.31
C PRO A 568 -25.78 27.58 7.64
N ALA A 569 -25.88 28.90 7.87
CA ALA A 569 -25.34 29.55 9.07
C ALA A 569 -25.88 28.95 10.38
N GLY A 570 -25.00 28.81 11.38
CA GLY A 570 -25.35 28.30 12.72
C GLY A 570 -25.66 26.80 12.80
N ARG A 571 -25.49 26.04 11.71
CA ARG A 571 -25.66 24.57 11.67
C ARG A 571 -24.31 23.87 11.87
N ARG A 572 -24.34 22.66 12.44
CA ARG A 572 -23.20 21.72 12.39
C ARG A 572 -23.28 20.92 11.08
N LEU A 573 -22.14 20.64 10.44
CA LEU A 573 -22.10 19.85 9.21
C LEU A 573 -21.76 18.40 9.54
N VAL A 574 -22.63 17.46 9.15
CA VAL A 574 -22.36 16.02 9.23
C VAL A 574 -22.03 15.50 7.84
N LEU A 575 -20.85 14.92 7.66
CA LEU A 575 -20.34 14.34 6.42
C LEU A 575 -20.15 12.84 6.58
N GLY A 576 -20.90 12.02 5.86
CA GLY A 576 -20.63 10.58 5.73
C GLY A 576 -19.93 10.32 4.41
N ILE A 577 -18.66 9.92 4.42
CA ILE A 577 -17.84 9.83 3.20
C ILE A 577 -17.33 8.40 2.98
N ASN A 578 -17.66 7.84 1.82
CA ASN A 578 -17.32 6.48 1.39
C ASN A 578 -16.43 6.53 0.14
N GLY A 579 -15.30 5.84 0.18
CA GLY A 579 -14.36 5.75 -0.95
C GLY A 579 -13.49 4.50 -0.83
N THR A 580 -12.63 4.26 -1.82
CA THR A 580 -11.68 3.13 -1.77
C THR A 580 -10.61 3.34 -0.69
N PRO A 581 -10.04 2.28 -0.06
CA PRO A 581 -9.02 2.43 0.98
C PRO A 581 -7.74 3.18 0.61
N LEU A 582 -7.50 3.36 -0.70
CA LEU A 582 -6.38 4.10 -1.28
C LEU A 582 -6.71 5.57 -1.57
N MET A 583 -7.88 6.06 -1.15
CA MET A 583 -8.22 7.48 -1.17
C MET A 583 -7.82 8.15 0.15
N GLN A 584 -6.95 9.16 0.09
CA GLN A 584 -6.71 10.04 1.23
C GLN A 584 -7.73 11.17 1.22
N MET A 585 -8.15 11.59 2.42
CA MET A 585 -9.24 12.55 2.60
C MET A 585 -8.84 13.60 3.64
N THR A 586 -9.00 14.87 3.29
CA THR A 586 -8.73 16.01 4.17
C THR A 586 -9.87 17.01 4.07
N VAL A 587 -10.44 17.39 5.21
CA VAL A 587 -11.54 18.34 5.30
C VAL A 587 -11.03 19.65 5.88
N TYR A 588 -11.25 20.74 5.17
CA TYR A 588 -10.81 22.09 5.51
C TYR A 588 -12.01 22.99 5.86
N GLY A 589 -11.84 23.79 6.90
CA GLY A 589 -12.75 24.90 7.20
C GLY A 589 -12.64 26.02 6.17
N ALA A 590 -13.53 27.01 6.25
CA ALA A 590 -13.53 28.18 5.38
C ALA A 590 -12.26 29.05 5.55
N ASP A 591 -11.64 29.01 6.73
CA ASP A 591 -10.35 29.62 7.04
C ASP A 591 -9.15 28.87 6.43
N GLY A 592 -9.36 27.66 5.89
CA GLY A 592 -8.31 26.79 5.37
C GLY A 592 -7.51 26.06 6.46
N GLN A 593 -7.98 26.05 7.70
CA GLN A 593 -7.48 25.12 8.71
C GLN A 593 -8.02 23.72 8.45
N VAL A 594 -7.24 22.71 8.82
CA VAL A 594 -7.67 21.32 8.67
C VAL A 594 -8.63 20.99 9.81
N ALA A 595 -9.90 20.81 9.46
CA ALA A 595 -10.99 20.52 10.40
C ALA A 595 -11.14 19.01 10.65
N ALA A 596 -10.69 18.16 9.70
CA ALA A 596 -10.48 16.73 9.93
C ALA A 596 -9.46 16.13 8.95
N GLU A 597 -8.59 15.25 9.46
CA GLU A 597 -7.71 14.39 8.67
C GLU A 597 -8.08 12.92 8.85
N ARG A 598 -7.70 12.11 7.84
CA ARG A 598 -7.55 10.64 7.83
C ARG A 598 -8.75 9.80 7.40
N GLY A 599 -8.42 8.88 6.48
CA GLY A 599 -8.81 7.48 6.54
C GLY A 599 -10.10 7.11 5.79
N PRO A 600 -10.19 5.90 5.21
CA PRO A 600 -11.40 5.43 4.58
C PRO A 600 -12.49 5.15 5.62
N LEU A 601 -13.69 5.69 5.38
CA LEU A 601 -14.93 5.47 6.13
C LEU A 601 -14.97 6.05 7.55
N ARG A 602 -15.29 7.35 7.67
CA ARG A 602 -15.81 7.95 8.91
C ARG A 602 -16.94 8.95 8.63
N VAL A 603 -17.85 9.08 9.59
CA VAL A 603 -18.76 10.21 9.68
C VAL A 603 -18.02 11.34 10.39
N VAL A 604 -17.72 12.42 9.66
CA VAL A 604 -17.08 13.64 10.19
C VAL A 604 -18.17 14.61 10.60
N THR A 605 -18.15 15.09 11.85
CA THR A 605 -19.06 16.14 12.31
C THR A 605 -18.26 17.40 12.60
N LEU A 606 -18.52 18.47 11.85
CA LEU A 606 -17.88 19.78 12.02
C LEU A 606 -18.79 20.72 12.81
N THR A 607 -18.22 21.47 13.73
CA THR A 607 -18.92 22.53 14.47
C THR A 607 -19.25 23.71 13.54
N PRO A 608 -20.19 24.60 13.92
CA PRO A 608 -20.50 25.81 13.14
C PRO A 608 -19.30 26.75 12.95
N GLU A 609 -18.25 26.62 13.77
CA GLU A 609 -17.01 27.40 13.68
C GLU A 609 -16.20 27.11 12.41
N ALA A 610 -16.37 25.94 11.79
CA ALA A 610 -15.71 25.58 10.53
C ALA A 610 -16.13 26.47 9.34
N GLY A 611 -17.21 27.24 9.48
CA GLY A 611 -17.66 28.24 8.51
C GLY A 611 -18.22 27.66 7.21
N SER A 612 -18.26 28.49 6.17
CA SER A 612 -18.67 28.07 4.83
C SER A 612 -17.96 28.91 3.75
N PRO A 613 -17.52 28.32 2.62
CA PRO A 613 -17.60 26.90 2.27
C PRO A 613 -16.57 26.02 2.98
N VAL A 614 -16.98 24.82 3.37
CA VAL A 614 -16.08 23.73 3.78
C VAL A 614 -15.50 23.09 2.51
N GLN A 615 -14.23 22.72 2.50
CA GLN A 615 -13.58 22.11 1.32
C GLN A 615 -13.10 20.70 1.66
N VAL A 616 -13.54 19.69 0.91
CA VAL A 616 -13.13 18.29 1.08
C VAL A 616 -12.20 17.92 -0.07
N LEU A 617 -10.92 17.76 0.23
CA LEU A 617 -9.93 17.26 -0.72
C LEU A 617 -9.92 15.73 -0.66
N VAL A 618 -9.96 15.10 -1.83
CA VAL A 618 -9.85 13.65 -2.00
C VAL A 618 -8.79 13.36 -3.06
N THR A 619 -7.69 12.71 -2.67
CA THR A 619 -6.68 12.19 -3.60
C THR A 619 -6.80 10.67 -3.68
N ASN A 620 -6.51 10.08 -4.83
CA ASN A 620 -6.52 8.61 -5.00
C ASN A 620 -5.11 8.10 -5.32
N GLU A 621 -4.50 7.45 -4.33
CA GLU A 621 -3.16 6.84 -4.42
C GLU A 621 -3.21 5.45 -5.06
N GLY A 622 -4.40 4.95 -5.41
CA GLY A 622 -4.59 3.67 -6.08
C GLY A 622 -4.27 3.68 -7.58
N VAL A 623 -3.94 2.49 -8.10
CA VAL A 623 -3.58 2.24 -9.52
C VAL A 623 -4.77 2.22 -10.49
N SER A 624 -6.00 2.41 -9.99
CA SER A 624 -7.24 2.42 -10.78
C SER A 624 -8.17 3.54 -10.34
N SER A 625 -9.11 3.93 -11.20
CA SER A 625 -10.15 4.90 -10.80
C SER A 625 -11.08 4.31 -9.74
N GLY A 626 -11.30 5.01 -8.63
CA GLY A 626 -12.24 4.59 -7.58
C GLY A 626 -13.51 5.43 -7.56
N LEU A 627 -14.60 4.87 -7.02
CA LEU A 627 -15.84 5.60 -6.77
C LEU A 627 -15.81 6.23 -5.37
N LEU A 628 -16.09 7.52 -5.29
CA LEU A 628 -16.30 8.30 -4.09
C LEU A 628 -17.81 8.59 -3.96
N THR A 629 -18.39 8.35 -2.79
CA THR A 629 -19.75 8.77 -2.43
C THR A 629 -19.68 9.58 -1.15
N LEU A 630 -19.99 10.87 -1.25
CA LEU A 630 -20.05 11.82 -0.14
C LEU A 630 -21.51 12.15 0.17
N SER A 631 -21.91 12.03 1.42
CA SER A 631 -23.19 12.49 1.93
C SER A 631 -22.99 13.65 2.91
N CYS A 632 -23.80 14.70 2.82
CA CYS A 632 -23.74 15.85 3.73
C CYS A 632 -25.12 16.24 4.28
N ARG A 633 -25.18 16.62 5.55
CA ARG A 633 -26.41 17.06 6.24
C ARG A 633 -26.10 18.20 7.20
N ALA A 634 -26.95 19.22 7.26
CA ALA A 634 -26.79 20.37 8.15
C ALA A 634 -27.72 20.25 9.38
N ASP A 635 -27.18 19.77 10.49
CA ASP A 635 -27.91 19.51 11.73
C ASP A 635 -27.92 20.76 12.63
N ARG A 636 -28.85 20.80 13.59
CA ARG A 636 -28.77 21.75 14.72
C ARG A 636 -27.58 21.37 15.64
N PRO A 637 -26.94 22.34 16.32
CA PRO A 637 -25.97 22.04 17.38
C PRO A 637 -26.60 21.18 18.47
N ALA A 638 -25.83 20.28 19.08
CA ALA A 638 -26.30 19.53 20.24
C ALA A 638 -26.51 20.48 21.45
N PRO A 639 -27.49 20.23 22.33
CA PRO A 639 -27.54 20.92 23.62
C PRO A 639 -26.24 20.65 24.39
N LYS A 640 -25.80 21.66 25.15
CA LYS A 640 -24.58 21.58 25.97
C LYS A 640 -24.70 20.37 26.92
N PRO A 641 -23.67 19.52 27.07
CA PRO A 641 -23.74 18.41 28.00
C PRO A 641 -24.04 18.93 29.41
N LEU A 642 -24.91 18.22 30.14
CA LEU A 642 -25.16 18.48 31.54
C LEU A 642 -23.83 18.35 32.31
N PRO A 643 -23.59 19.17 33.36
CA PRO A 643 -22.36 19.10 34.13
C PRO A 643 -22.19 17.69 34.71
N GLU A 644 -20.93 17.25 34.73
CA GLU A 644 -20.52 15.94 35.22
C GLU A 644 -20.92 15.79 36.69
N VAL A 645 -21.67 14.73 37.01
CA VAL A 645 -22.13 14.47 38.37
C VAL A 645 -20.97 13.88 39.17
N ASP A 646 -20.55 14.58 40.21
CA ASP A 646 -19.48 14.14 41.11
C ASP A 646 -19.81 12.75 41.69
N PRO A 647 -18.98 11.71 41.48
CA PRO A 647 -19.25 10.36 41.96
C PRO A 647 -19.07 10.20 43.48
N GLN A 648 -18.67 11.25 44.21
CA GLN A 648 -18.63 11.22 45.68
C GLN A 648 -19.84 11.91 46.31
N PRO A 649 -20.74 11.18 47.00
CA PRO A 649 -21.83 11.82 47.73
C PRO A 649 -21.28 12.62 48.91
N ILE A 650 -21.68 13.89 49.00
CA ILE A 650 -21.49 14.69 50.22
C ILE A 650 -22.23 13.97 51.35
N PRO A 651 -21.57 13.61 52.47
CA PRO A 651 -22.22 12.92 53.57
C PRO A 651 -23.24 13.84 54.25
N ASP A 652 -24.42 13.30 54.53
CA ASP A 652 -25.45 13.98 55.32
C ASP A 652 -24.89 14.30 56.73
N PRO A 653 -24.81 15.59 57.14
CA PRO A 653 -24.22 15.98 58.40
C PRO A 653 -25.03 15.55 59.64
N ALA A 654 -26.24 15.01 59.48
CA ALA A 654 -27.10 14.62 60.59
C ALA A 654 -26.92 13.17 61.08
N THR A 655 -26.37 12.24 60.28
CA THR A 655 -26.39 10.79 60.61
C THR A 655 -25.11 10.01 60.39
N GLY A 656 -24.14 10.50 59.60
CA GLY A 656 -22.77 9.96 59.55
C GLY A 656 -22.59 8.50 59.05
N ALA A 657 -23.65 7.85 58.58
CA ALA A 657 -23.62 6.46 58.13
C ALA A 657 -23.24 6.33 56.64
N ARG A 658 -22.27 5.47 56.32
CA ARG A 658 -22.00 5.03 54.94
C ARG A 658 -22.89 3.84 54.60
N GLY A 659 -23.89 4.04 53.74
CA GLY A 659 -24.76 2.97 53.26
C GLY A 659 -24.01 1.98 52.36
N SER A 660 -24.25 0.68 52.55
CA SER A 660 -23.80 -0.38 51.66
C SER A 660 -24.53 -0.33 50.31
N VAL A 661 -23.82 -0.60 49.22
CA VAL A 661 -24.42 -0.72 47.89
C VAL A 661 -25.17 -2.06 47.81
N GLU A 662 -26.50 -1.99 47.82
CA GLU A 662 -27.36 -3.14 47.53
C GLU A 662 -27.36 -3.38 46.02
N ALA A 663 -27.00 -4.59 45.58
CA ALA A 663 -26.82 -4.90 44.17
C ALA A 663 -28.18 -4.95 43.43
N MET A 664 -28.33 -4.16 42.37
CA MET A 664 -29.45 -4.31 41.44
C MET A 664 -29.45 -5.72 40.82
N PRO A 665 -30.62 -6.39 40.70
CA PRO A 665 -30.71 -7.67 40.03
C PRO A 665 -30.48 -7.52 38.51
N GLU A 666 -29.82 -8.52 37.91
CA GLU A 666 -29.56 -8.55 36.46
C GLU A 666 -30.86 -8.61 35.64
N PRO A 667 -30.89 -8.00 34.43
CA PRO A 667 -32.02 -8.12 33.53
C PRO A 667 -32.13 -9.53 32.95
N PRO A 668 -33.34 -10.08 32.76
CA PRO A 668 -33.51 -11.45 32.26
C PRO A 668 -33.08 -11.59 30.80
N GLY A 669 -32.31 -12.64 30.51
CA GLY A 669 -31.86 -12.98 29.16
C GLY A 669 -32.98 -13.41 28.20
N PRO A 670 -32.69 -13.51 26.88
CA PRO A 670 -33.70 -13.80 25.86
C PRO A 670 -34.26 -15.21 25.97
N ARG A 671 -35.58 -15.35 25.83
CA ARG A 671 -36.28 -16.65 25.87
C ARG A 671 -36.10 -17.41 24.55
N PRO A 672 -35.97 -18.76 24.58
CA PRO A 672 -36.04 -19.57 23.37
C PRO A 672 -37.45 -19.58 22.76
N ALA A 673 -37.53 -19.69 21.44
CA ALA A 673 -38.80 -19.66 20.71
C ALA A 673 -39.61 -20.97 20.89
N GLY A 674 -40.93 -20.86 21.09
CA GLY A 674 -41.84 -22.02 20.99
C GLY A 674 -42.93 -22.20 22.06
N MET A 675 -43.35 -21.17 22.80
CA MET A 675 -44.52 -21.26 23.71
C MET A 675 -45.54 -20.13 23.47
N PRO A 676 -46.86 -20.41 23.58
CA PRO A 676 -47.93 -19.43 23.34
C PRO A 676 -48.13 -18.47 24.53
N GLU A 677 -48.70 -17.30 24.26
CA GLU A 677 -48.97 -16.25 25.25
C GLU A 677 -50.14 -16.60 26.20
N PRO A 678 -50.05 -16.23 27.50
CA PRO A 678 -51.19 -16.21 28.39
C PRO A 678 -52.05 -14.95 28.20
N VAL A 679 -53.38 -15.13 28.29
CA VAL A 679 -54.40 -14.09 28.08
C VAL A 679 -54.40 -13.05 29.21
N ALA A 680 -54.63 -11.78 28.87
CA ALA A 680 -54.75 -10.68 29.84
C ALA A 680 -56.19 -10.52 30.37
N GLU A 681 -56.33 -10.34 31.69
CA GLU A 681 -57.60 -9.94 32.34
C GLU A 681 -57.73 -8.40 32.47
N PRO A 682 -58.96 -7.86 32.54
CA PRO A 682 -59.23 -6.43 32.46
C PRO A 682 -59.14 -5.69 33.81
N ALA A 683 -58.81 -4.40 33.76
CA ALA A 683 -58.74 -3.53 34.94
C ALA A 683 -60.12 -2.93 35.34
N PRO A 684 -60.43 -2.80 36.65
CA PRO A 684 -61.61 -2.09 37.15
C PRO A 684 -61.41 -0.55 37.20
N PRO A 685 -62.49 0.25 37.36
CA PRO A 685 -62.53 1.64 36.90
C PRO A 685 -62.07 2.69 37.94
N ALA A 686 -61.85 3.91 37.45
CA ALA A 686 -61.51 5.09 38.24
C ALA A 686 -62.66 6.12 38.24
N GLU A 687 -62.87 6.82 39.37
CA GLU A 687 -63.50 8.14 39.50
C GLU A 687 -63.52 8.57 40.99
N PRO A 688 -63.78 9.85 41.36
CA PRO A 688 -63.73 11.08 40.56
C PRO A 688 -62.87 12.19 41.21
N ALA A 689 -62.72 13.34 40.54
CA ALA A 689 -62.03 14.53 41.06
C ALA A 689 -62.97 15.74 41.22
N ALA A 690 -62.91 16.40 42.39
CA ALA A 690 -63.53 17.69 42.75
C ALA A 690 -62.94 18.14 44.12
N SER A 691 -62.80 19.42 44.49
CA SER A 691 -63.00 20.69 43.77
C SER A 691 -62.29 21.87 44.49
N ALA A 692 -61.56 22.67 43.72
CA ALA A 692 -61.46 24.14 43.73
C ALA A 692 -61.48 25.03 45.02
N THR A 693 -60.50 25.94 45.04
CA THR A 693 -60.55 27.39 45.44
C THR A 693 -60.38 27.84 46.92
N PRO A 694 -59.91 29.10 47.18
CA PRO A 694 -59.03 29.47 48.30
C PRO A 694 -59.70 30.46 49.29
N PRO A 695 -58.99 31.11 50.26
CA PRO A 695 -58.15 32.32 49.98
C PRO A 695 -56.98 32.53 50.99
N GLY A 696 -56.29 33.68 50.93
CA GLY A 696 -55.57 34.24 52.10
C GLY A 696 -54.23 34.92 51.78
N ALA A 697 -54.14 36.23 52.01
CA ALA A 697 -52.91 37.01 51.86
C ALA A 697 -52.52 37.69 53.20
N ALA A 698 -51.22 37.70 53.51
CA ALA A 698 -50.46 38.54 54.47
C ALA A 698 -49.14 37.80 54.79
N GLY A 699 -48.01 38.43 55.11
CA GLY A 699 -47.68 39.85 55.22
C GLY A 699 -46.18 39.99 55.57
N ALA A 700 -45.66 41.21 55.48
CA ALA A 700 -44.23 41.54 55.57
C ALA A 700 -43.48 41.04 56.84
N GLN A 701 -42.20 40.66 56.64
CA GLN A 701 -41.05 41.41 57.15
C GLN A 701 -39.78 41.12 56.35
#